data_AF-A0AB40CTG4-F1
#
_entry.id   AF-A0AB40CTG4-F1
#
_cell.length_a   1.000
_cell.length_b   1.000
_cell.length_c   1.000
_cell.angle_alpha   90.00
_cell.angle_beta   90.00
_cell.angle_gamma   90.00
#
_symmetry.space_group_name_H-M   'P 1'
#
loop_
_entity.id
_entity.type
_entity.pdbx_description
1 polymer ?
#
loop_
_entity_poly.entity_id
_entity_poly.type
_entity_poly.pdbx_seq_one_letter_code
_entity_poly.pdbx_strand_id
1 'polypeptide(L)'
;MAEKQGLSFNKRRVKGSDKVGEPKDLKLKSRKLNPVNTTCYVQILGTGMDTQDTSPSVLLFFDNQRFIFNAGEGLQRFCTEHKIKLSKIDHIFLTRVSSETAGGLPGLLLTLAGMGQDGMSVNIWGPSDLNYLLDAMKSFIPNAAMVHTHCFGESIDGENSMLFGPQVNESIDPIVLIDDEVVRISSISLRPINNMELADAICHSNASAKESSVKPGDIAVIYACELPEIKGKFDPAKAAALGLRPGPKYRELQLGNSVLSDHLDIMVHPGDVLGSSSPGPIVLIIDCPTTFHIPDLLSKQSLNCYYVDSGDIAQENIKSVSCIVHMGPASVTKRAEYQKWMKKFGSTQHIMAGHEMKNMEVPILKSSARITSRLKYLCPQLFPALGLRSVNQTNGLCLTSDGSCEDSSSIHCESIPAENLLKFHLRPYSQMGLDRSAIPSPLNTMEVVNELISEIPEIVDASTEISQFWEGNHLICLDDSVDLIEELLINKKSSVLRSNASGQVAAACMSDLSCPDPRQNNIKNHSDIPTCLRNISRDDMEIIFLGTGSSQPSKYRNVSSVFVNLFSRGNLLLDCGEGTLGQLKRRFGVSGADDAVKNLKFIWISHIHADHHAGLVRILALRFQLLKGVPHEPLLVIGPRQLQKFLNAYSRLEYLDMQFLDCRHTSEETINSFLHGQSLGESFYSEHTNKKDDISANQHFDQCNIIQNALDIPGSDVVDTSTVLPVLMKLKAVLSEAGLEVLYSVPVVHCPQAFGLVLKACGRKDGVGKFIPGWKLVYSGDTRPCQALIDASCDATVLIHEATFEDSLQDEAIVRNHSTTTEAIGVGTMAGAYRIILTHFSQRYPKIPVLDVAHTHNTCIAFDLMSINLADLPMLPKVLPYLKVMFRDQMGLEESEEILDGVL
;
A
#
# COMPACT_ATOMS: atom_id res chain seq x y z
N MET A 1 8.28 -7.90 -37.61
CA MET A 1 9.00 -8.64 -36.54
C MET A 1 8.81 -8.04 -35.13
N ALA A 2 8.35 -6.79 -34.99
CA ALA A 2 8.05 -6.16 -33.68
C ALA A 2 6.69 -6.56 -33.05
N GLU A 3 5.67 -6.91 -33.83
CA GLU A 3 4.32 -7.26 -33.32
C GLU A 3 4.24 -8.56 -32.49
N LYS A 4 5.15 -9.52 -32.69
CA LYS A 4 5.23 -10.72 -31.84
C LYS A 4 5.89 -10.45 -30.47
N GLN A 5 6.51 -9.28 -30.28
CA GLN A 5 7.21 -8.96 -29.03
C GLN A 5 6.28 -8.38 -27.94
N GLY A 6 5.23 -7.63 -28.30
CA GLY A 6 4.30 -7.01 -27.33
C GLY A 6 3.41 -8.01 -26.55
N LEU A 7 2.72 -8.91 -27.26
CA LEU A 7 1.96 -10.04 -26.65
C LEU A 7 2.85 -11.00 -25.86
N SER A 8 4.12 -11.11 -26.26
CA SER A 8 5.12 -11.89 -25.56
C SER A 8 5.54 -11.23 -24.23
N PHE A 9 5.55 -9.91 -24.15
CA PHE A 9 6.06 -9.16 -22.99
C PHE A 9 5.15 -9.22 -21.75
N ASN A 10 3.82 -9.12 -21.91
CA ASN A 10 2.89 -9.33 -20.79
C ASN A 10 2.88 -10.78 -20.29
N LYS A 11 3.06 -11.76 -21.19
CA LYS A 11 3.35 -13.14 -20.80
C LYS A 11 4.71 -13.27 -20.09
N ARG A 12 5.73 -12.50 -20.48
CA ARG A 12 7.07 -12.52 -19.86
C ARG A 12 7.06 -11.98 -18.43
N ARG A 13 6.34 -10.88 -18.15
CA ARG A 13 6.23 -10.34 -16.78
C ARG A 13 5.46 -11.28 -15.86
N VAL A 14 4.35 -11.86 -16.33
CA VAL A 14 3.58 -12.87 -15.58
C VAL A 14 4.38 -14.17 -15.37
N LYS A 15 5.21 -14.56 -16.33
CA LYS A 15 6.10 -15.74 -16.22
C LYS A 15 7.44 -15.46 -15.53
N GLY A 16 7.75 -14.19 -15.23
CA GLY A 16 9.04 -13.77 -14.70
C GLY A 16 10.21 -14.09 -15.63
N SER A 17 10.09 -13.96 -16.96
CA SER A 17 11.18 -14.24 -17.91
C SER A 17 11.93 -12.99 -18.38
N ASP A 18 13.20 -13.19 -18.79
CA ASP A 18 14.15 -12.18 -19.22
C ASP A 18 13.86 -11.65 -20.65
N LYS A 19 14.75 -10.81 -21.19
CA LYS A 19 14.62 -10.23 -22.54
C LYS A 19 14.62 -11.31 -23.65
N VAL A 20 15.17 -12.49 -23.37
CA VAL A 20 15.32 -13.63 -24.29
C VAL A 20 14.16 -14.62 -24.16
N GLY A 21 13.37 -14.55 -23.09
CA GLY A 21 12.22 -15.41 -22.83
C GLY A 21 12.51 -16.58 -21.89
N GLU A 22 13.72 -16.64 -21.31
CA GLU A 22 14.11 -17.59 -20.27
C GLU A 22 13.64 -17.11 -18.89
N PRO A 23 13.22 -17.98 -17.96
CA PRO A 23 12.88 -17.56 -16.60
C PRO A 23 14.03 -16.75 -15.97
N LYS A 24 13.75 -15.57 -15.39
CA LYS A 24 14.72 -14.83 -14.60
C LYS A 24 15.14 -15.70 -13.43
N ASP A 25 16.42 -16.04 -13.37
CA ASP A 25 17.02 -16.74 -12.24
C ASP A 25 17.23 -15.74 -11.10
N LEU A 26 16.20 -15.53 -10.28
CA LEU A 26 16.23 -14.65 -9.11
C LEU A 26 17.08 -15.28 -8.00
N LYS A 27 18.40 -15.12 -8.10
CA LYS A 27 19.37 -15.66 -7.14
C LYS A 27 19.31 -14.94 -5.79
N LEU A 28 19.34 -15.73 -4.72
CA LEU A 28 19.57 -15.23 -3.37
C LEU A 28 20.96 -14.61 -3.24
N LYS A 29 21.08 -13.62 -2.36
CA LYS A 29 22.37 -13.01 -2.04
C LYS A 29 23.20 -13.93 -1.16
N SER A 30 24.40 -14.26 -1.61
CA SER A 30 25.42 -14.90 -0.76
C SER A 30 26.34 -13.83 -0.18
N ARG A 31 26.51 -13.84 1.15
CA ARG A 31 27.38 -12.89 1.87
C ARG A 31 28.31 -13.64 2.79
N LYS A 32 29.56 -13.18 2.90
CA LYS A 32 30.49 -13.67 3.91
C LYS A 32 30.10 -13.10 5.27
N LEU A 33 29.88 -13.99 6.22
CA LEU A 33 29.54 -13.65 7.60
C LEU A 33 30.82 -13.49 8.43
N ASN A 34 30.77 -12.63 9.43
CA ASN A 34 31.86 -12.46 10.39
C ASN A 34 31.27 -12.16 11.77
N PRO A 35 31.26 -13.13 12.69
CA PRO A 35 30.56 -12.97 13.97
C PRO A 35 31.31 -12.16 15.03
N VAL A 36 32.61 -11.88 14.80
CA VAL A 36 33.51 -11.44 15.88
C VAL A 36 33.45 -9.93 16.15
N ASN A 37 32.98 -9.10 15.21
CA ASN A 37 33.03 -7.63 15.31
C ASN A 37 31.93 -6.89 14.52
N THR A 38 30.67 -7.32 14.61
CA THR A 38 29.56 -6.66 13.89
C THR A 38 28.68 -5.82 14.79
N THR A 39 28.33 -4.62 14.34
CA THR A 39 27.25 -3.81 14.94
C THR A 39 25.94 -4.56 14.77
N CYS A 40 25.16 -4.64 15.85
CA CYS A 40 23.86 -5.29 15.83
C CYS A 40 22.86 -4.53 16.68
N TYR A 41 21.67 -4.31 16.13
CA TYR A 41 20.58 -3.65 16.83
C TYR A 41 19.22 -4.13 16.32
N VAL A 42 18.22 -4.03 17.17
CA VAL A 42 16.81 -4.12 16.81
C VAL A 42 16.32 -2.71 16.53
N GLN A 43 15.54 -2.53 15.46
CA GLN A 43 14.93 -1.25 15.12
C GLN A 43 13.45 -1.44 14.82
N ILE A 44 12.61 -0.61 15.43
CA ILE A 44 11.18 -0.60 15.14
C ILE A 44 10.97 0.11 13.80
N LEU A 45 10.38 -0.58 12.83
CA LEU A 45 10.07 0.02 11.53
C LEU A 45 8.65 0.59 11.52
N GLY A 46 7.70 -0.12 12.12
CA GLY A 46 6.32 0.32 12.23
C GLY A 46 5.73 -0.03 13.58
N THR A 47 4.79 0.79 14.04
CA THR A 47 4.13 0.63 15.35
C THR A 47 2.65 0.30 15.24
N GLY A 48 2.03 0.43 14.05
CA GLY A 48 0.60 0.21 13.86
C GLY A 48 -0.31 1.33 14.36
N MET A 49 0.25 2.31 15.10
CA MET A 49 -0.50 3.26 15.93
C MET A 49 -0.03 4.72 15.78
N ASP A 50 0.87 4.97 14.83
CA ASP A 50 1.38 6.29 14.45
C ASP A 50 0.30 7.11 13.72
N THR A 51 0.25 7.01 12.40
CA THR A 51 -0.78 7.49 11.49
C THR A 51 -1.57 6.31 10.87
N GLN A 52 -1.19 5.08 11.25
CA GLN A 52 -1.55 3.83 10.58
C GLN A 52 -1.08 3.76 9.11
N ASP A 53 -0.10 4.59 8.75
CA ASP A 53 0.66 4.47 7.50
C ASP A 53 1.57 3.21 7.52
N THR A 54 1.84 2.65 8.70
CA THR A 54 2.62 1.42 8.87
C THR A 54 1.95 0.45 9.85
N SER A 55 2.19 -0.84 9.69
CA SER A 55 1.83 -1.89 10.67
C SER A 55 3.03 -2.29 11.53
N PRO A 56 2.81 -2.93 12.70
CA PRO A 56 3.89 -3.40 13.57
C PRO A 56 4.92 -4.22 12.79
N SER A 57 6.16 -3.75 12.76
CA SER A 57 7.26 -4.40 12.05
C SER A 57 8.62 -4.06 12.66
N VAL A 58 9.55 -5.01 12.61
CA VAL A 58 10.83 -4.94 13.30
C VAL A 58 11.96 -5.30 12.34
N LEU A 59 13.07 -4.57 12.41
CA LEU A 59 14.32 -4.87 11.72
C LEU A 59 15.35 -5.35 12.74
N LEU A 60 15.84 -6.57 12.58
CA LEU A 60 17.08 -7.00 13.20
C LEU A 60 18.22 -6.74 12.21
N PHE A 61 19.10 -5.81 12.58
CA PHE A 61 20.17 -5.33 11.73
C PHE A 61 21.51 -5.96 12.12
N PHE A 62 22.27 -6.36 11.10
CA PHE A 62 23.70 -6.59 11.15
C PHE A 62 24.35 -5.81 10.01
N ASP A 63 25.67 -5.56 10.10
CA ASP A 63 26.40 -4.81 9.06
C ASP A 63 26.20 -5.38 7.65
N ASN A 64 26.22 -6.72 7.56
CA ASN A 64 26.10 -7.45 6.30
C ASN A 64 24.73 -8.10 6.08
N GLN A 65 23.92 -8.33 7.10
CA GLN A 65 22.63 -9.02 6.97
C GLN A 65 21.48 -8.24 7.59
N ARG A 66 20.27 -8.41 7.05
CA ARG A 66 19.06 -7.78 7.58
C ARG A 66 17.90 -8.76 7.59
N PHE A 67 17.25 -8.83 8.74
CA PHE A 67 16.08 -9.66 8.98
C PHE A 67 14.91 -8.75 9.34
N ILE A 68 13.81 -8.86 8.61
CA ILE A 68 12.58 -8.12 8.91
C ILE A 68 11.55 -9.08 9.50
N PHE A 69 10.85 -8.63 10.53
CA PHE A 69 9.69 -9.31 11.10
C PHE A 69 8.44 -8.50 10.76
N ASN A 70 7.52 -9.15 10.05
CA ASN A 70 6.32 -8.62 9.39
C ASN A 70 6.58 -7.63 8.26
N ALA A 71 5.76 -7.76 7.21
CA ALA A 71 5.73 -6.92 6.02
C ALA A 71 4.29 -6.45 5.74
N GLY A 72 3.73 -5.69 6.69
CA GLY A 72 2.42 -5.04 6.54
C GLY A 72 2.43 -3.90 5.51
N GLU A 73 1.24 -3.36 5.23
CA GLU A 73 1.10 -2.24 4.30
C GLU A 73 1.96 -1.04 4.70
N GLY A 74 2.52 -0.35 3.70
CA GLY A 74 3.32 0.86 3.87
C GLY A 74 4.81 0.58 4.18
N LEU A 75 5.22 -0.66 4.47
CA LEU A 75 6.61 -0.98 4.82
C LEU A 75 7.60 -0.55 3.73
N GLN A 76 7.31 -0.82 2.46
CA GLN A 76 8.20 -0.43 1.35
C GLN A 76 8.32 1.10 1.21
N ARG A 77 7.21 1.81 1.42
CA ARG A 77 7.16 3.28 1.38
C ARG A 77 7.94 3.88 2.54
N PHE A 78 7.79 3.32 3.73
CA PHE A 78 8.55 3.66 4.92
C PHE A 78 10.05 3.48 4.71
N CYS A 79 10.47 2.33 4.17
CA CYS A 79 11.88 2.06 3.90
C CYS A 79 12.47 3.07 2.91
N THR A 80 11.69 3.47 1.91
CA THR A 80 12.09 4.51 0.94
C THR A 80 12.25 5.88 1.59
N GLU A 81 11.29 6.31 2.43
CA GLU A 81 11.34 7.59 3.17
C GLU A 81 12.59 7.67 4.06
N HIS A 82 12.88 6.60 4.79
CA HIS A 82 13.94 6.56 5.81
C HIS A 82 15.26 5.95 5.32
N LYS A 83 15.43 5.83 3.99
CA LYS A 83 16.66 5.36 3.33
C LYS A 83 17.12 3.96 3.78
N ILE A 84 16.19 3.10 4.19
CA ILE A 84 16.45 1.70 4.51
C ILE A 84 16.51 0.93 3.20
N LYS A 85 17.72 0.58 2.76
CA LYS A 85 17.93 -0.12 1.48
C LYS A 85 17.26 -1.50 1.48
N LEU A 86 16.16 -1.63 0.73
CA LEU A 86 15.45 -2.89 0.51
C LEU A 86 16.34 -3.96 -0.14
N SER A 87 17.26 -3.54 -1.01
CA SER A 87 18.24 -4.41 -1.65
C SER A 87 19.21 -5.08 -0.67
N LYS A 88 19.19 -4.78 0.62
CA LYS A 88 20.02 -5.47 1.61
C LYS A 88 19.21 -6.35 2.56
N ILE A 89 17.90 -6.52 2.35
CA ILE A 89 17.07 -7.45 3.11
C ILE A 89 17.40 -8.86 2.64
N ASP A 90 17.68 -9.77 3.57
CA ASP A 90 18.02 -11.16 3.28
C ASP A 90 16.88 -12.11 3.67
N HIS A 91 16.14 -11.78 4.75
CA HIS A 91 15.03 -12.58 5.26
C HIS A 91 13.86 -11.72 5.74
N ILE A 92 12.63 -12.23 5.53
CA ILE A 92 11.38 -11.70 6.07
C ILE A 92 10.69 -12.83 6.84
N PHE A 93 10.32 -12.58 8.10
CA PHE A 93 9.61 -13.51 8.97
C PHE A 93 8.22 -12.97 9.28
N LEU A 94 7.18 -13.76 9.05
CA LEU A 94 5.81 -13.40 9.39
C LEU A 94 5.45 -13.97 10.77
N THR A 95 4.99 -13.12 11.69
CA THR A 95 4.51 -13.56 13.01
C THR A 95 3.13 -14.19 12.94
N ARG A 96 2.34 -13.85 11.92
CA ARG A 96 1.06 -14.44 11.54
C ARG A 96 0.81 -14.13 10.08
N VAL A 97 -0.15 -14.80 9.43
CA VAL A 97 -0.48 -14.55 8.03
C VAL A 97 -1.84 -13.85 7.95
N SER A 98 -1.80 -12.51 7.98
CA SER A 98 -3.00 -11.66 7.84
C SER A 98 -2.68 -10.39 7.05
N SER A 99 -3.71 -9.65 6.64
CA SER A 99 -3.58 -8.34 5.97
C SER A 99 -2.72 -7.34 6.74
N GLU A 100 -2.70 -7.43 8.07
CA GLU A 100 -1.88 -6.54 8.92
C GLU A 100 -0.39 -6.85 8.87
N THR A 101 -0.02 -8.13 8.81
CA THR A 101 1.38 -8.58 8.91
C THR A 101 2.00 -8.87 7.57
N ALA A 102 1.20 -9.13 6.53
CA ALA A 102 1.66 -9.52 5.21
C ALA A 102 1.06 -8.67 4.07
N GLY A 103 0.21 -7.68 4.35
CA GLY A 103 -0.47 -6.88 3.32
C GLY A 103 0.47 -6.08 2.38
N GLY A 104 1.68 -5.74 2.83
CA GLY A 104 2.69 -5.08 2.01
C GLY A 104 3.63 -6.05 1.27
N LEU A 105 3.52 -7.35 1.53
CA LEU A 105 4.37 -8.38 0.92
C LEU A 105 4.21 -8.47 -0.61
N PRO A 106 3.00 -8.41 -1.20
CA PRO A 106 2.86 -8.50 -2.66
C PRO A 106 3.58 -7.35 -3.38
N GLY A 107 3.41 -6.11 -2.89
CA GLY A 107 4.10 -4.93 -3.43
C GLY A 107 5.61 -5.04 -3.26
N LEU A 108 6.09 -5.43 -2.08
CA LEU A 108 7.51 -5.61 -1.80
C LEU A 108 8.17 -6.66 -2.72
N LEU A 109 7.49 -7.80 -2.96
CA LEU A 109 7.97 -8.85 -3.86
C LEU A 109 8.12 -8.36 -5.31
N LEU A 110 7.14 -7.62 -5.82
CA LEU A 110 7.21 -7.03 -7.17
C LEU A 110 8.35 -6.01 -7.26
N THR A 111 8.49 -5.16 -6.24
CA THR A 111 9.57 -4.18 -6.16
C THR A 111 10.94 -4.87 -6.20
N LEU A 112 11.16 -5.90 -5.36
CA LEU A 112 12.41 -6.66 -5.35
C LEU A 112 12.69 -7.39 -6.67
N ALA A 113 11.68 -8.05 -7.25
CA ALA A 113 11.82 -8.71 -8.55
C ALA A 113 12.14 -7.74 -9.69
N GLY A 114 11.75 -6.46 -9.54
CA GLY A 114 12.06 -5.37 -10.46
C GLY A 114 13.43 -4.70 -10.25
N MET A 115 14.14 -4.98 -9.14
CA MET A 115 15.42 -4.33 -8.82
C MET A 115 16.61 -4.90 -9.61
N GLY A 116 17.37 -4.03 -10.27
CA GLY A 116 18.55 -4.44 -11.05
C GLY A 116 18.20 -5.15 -12.36
N GLN A 117 19.21 -5.54 -13.15
CA GLN A 117 18.98 -6.22 -14.43
C GLN A 117 18.37 -7.62 -14.22
N ASP A 118 18.91 -8.37 -13.24
CA ASP A 118 18.52 -9.76 -12.99
C ASP A 118 17.29 -9.89 -12.08
N GLY A 119 16.90 -8.82 -11.36
CA GLY A 119 15.91 -8.90 -10.29
C GLY A 119 16.52 -9.44 -8.99
N MET A 120 15.83 -9.22 -7.88
CA MET A 120 16.23 -9.75 -6.57
C MET A 120 15.14 -10.62 -5.95
N SER A 121 15.55 -11.59 -5.14
CA SER A 121 14.68 -12.38 -4.27
C SER A 121 15.09 -12.26 -2.81
N VAL A 122 14.19 -12.67 -1.92
CA VAL A 122 14.34 -12.63 -0.46
C VAL A 122 13.79 -13.93 0.13
N ASN A 123 14.37 -14.42 1.22
CA ASN A 123 13.80 -15.57 1.91
C ASN A 123 12.59 -15.12 2.73
N ILE A 124 11.44 -15.78 2.56
CA ILE A 124 10.22 -15.49 3.31
C ILE A 124 9.91 -16.69 4.20
N TRP A 125 9.65 -16.45 5.47
CA TRP A 125 9.38 -17.46 6.48
C TRP A 125 8.05 -17.17 7.14
N GLY A 126 7.22 -18.18 7.33
CA GLY A 126 5.95 -18.03 8.04
C GLY A 126 5.36 -19.37 8.46
N PRO A 127 4.29 -19.34 9.29
CA PRO A 127 3.54 -20.56 9.63
C PRO A 127 2.95 -21.19 8.36
N SER A 128 2.49 -22.44 8.47
CA SER A 128 1.90 -23.22 7.37
C SER A 128 0.80 -22.48 6.59
N ASP A 129 0.10 -21.56 7.25
CA ASP A 129 -0.89 -20.63 6.68
C ASP A 129 -0.36 -19.78 5.51
N LEU A 130 0.95 -19.55 5.43
CA LEU A 130 1.58 -18.78 4.37
C LEU A 130 1.29 -19.39 2.99
N ASN A 131 1.10 -20.70 2.89
CA ASN A 131 0.73 -21.37 1.64
C ASN A 131 -0.57 -20.81 1.04
N TYR A 132 -1.58 -20.49 1.86
CA TYR A 132 -2.84 -19.92 1.36
C TYR A 132 -2.61 -18.52 0.77
N LEU A 133 -1.73 -17.72 1.38
CA LEU A 133 -1.37 -16.40 0.86
C LEU A 133 -0.58 -16.52 -0.45
N LEU A 134 0.38 -17.44 -0.53
CA LEU A 134 1.14 -17.71 -1.76
C LEU A 134 0.21 -18.14 -2.90
N ASP A 135 -0.74 -19.04 -2.62
CA ASP A 135 -1.76 -19.46 -3.58
C ASP A 135 -2.63 -18.30 -4.06
N ALA A 136 -3.02 -17.41 -3.14
CA ALA A 136 -3.78 -16.21 -3.47
C ALA A 136 -2.99 -15.27 -4.41
N MET A 137 -1.69 -15.11 -4.20
CA MET A 137 -0.82 -14.20 -4.94
C MET A 137 -0.44 -14.71 -6.36
N LYS A 138 -0.57 -16.01 -6.64
CA LYS A 138 -0.18 -16.63 -7.94
C LYS A 138 -0.84 -15.99 -9.17
N SER A 139 -1.98 -15.30 -9.03
CA SER A 139 -2.68 -14.68 -10.14
C SER A 139 -2.04 -13.37 -10.63
N PHE A 140 -1.18 -12.73 -9.83
CA PHE A 140 -0.57 -11.43 -10.17
C PHE A 140 0.89 -11.26 -9.73
N ILE A 141 1.41 -12.14 -8.87
CA ILE A 141 2.84 -12.18 -8.50
C ILE A 141 3.53 -13.28 -9.31
N PRO A 142 4.66 -13.00 -9.98
CA PRO A 142 5.41 -14.01 -10.70
C PRO A 142 5.93 -15.10 -9.76
N ASN A 143 5.81 -16.37 -10.17
CA ASN A 143 6.31 -17.51 -9.37
C ASN A 143 7.78 -17.36 -8.98
N ALA A 144 8.62 -16.82 -9.87
CA ALA A 144 10.05 -16.58 -9.61
C ALA A 144 10.27 -15.73 -8.34
N ALA A 145 9.40 -14.76 -8.05
CA ALA A 145 9.51 -13.89 -6.88
C ALA A 145 9.14 -14.61 -5.57
N MET A 146 8.47 -15.75 -5.64
CA MET A 146 7.97 -16.51 -4.49
C MET A 146 8.72 -17.83 -4.27
N VAL A 147 9.75 -18.16 -5.05
CA VAL A 147 10.40 -19.49 -4.96
C VAL A 147 11.17 -19.73 -3.66
N HIS A 148 11.53 -18.68 -2.93
CA HIS A 148 12.31 -18.76 -1.68
C HIS A 148 11.42 -18.56 -0.44
N THR A 149 10.21 -19.12 -0.49
CA THR A 149 9.25 -19.09 0.63
C THR A 149 9.29 -20.41 1.39
N HIS A 150 9.37 -20.32 2.71
CA HIS A 150 9.54 -21.43 3.64
C HIS A 150 8.41 -21.41 4.66
N CYS A 151 7.56 -22.43 4.60
CA CYS A 151 6.44 -22.62 5.53
C CYS A 151 6.84 -23.63 6.60
N PHE A 152 6.48 -23.39 7.85
CA PHE A 152 6.78 -24.30 8.96
C PHE A 152 5.57 -24.53 9.88
N GLY A 153 5.61 -25.63 10.64
CA GLY A 153 4.49 -26.08 11.48
C GLY A 153 3.55 -27.06 10.75
N GLU A 154 2.60 -27.61 11.49
CA GLU A 154 1.63 -28.58 10.98
C GLU A 154 0.66 -27.92 9.98
N SER A 155 0.41 -28.58 8.84
CA SER A 155 -0.62 -28.19 7.89
C SER A 155 -1.98 -28.77 8.33
N ILE A 156 -3.03 -27.95 8.31
CA ILE A 156 -4.40 -28.41 8.63
C ILE A 156 -4.91 -29.35 7.52
N ASP A 157 -4.45 -29.17 6.29
CA ASP A 157 -4.74 -30.05 5.17
C ASP A 157 -3.62 -31.11 5.04
N GLY A 158 -3.92 -32.38 5.35
CA GLY A 158 -2.99 -33.51 5.28
C GLY A 158 -2.50 -33.90 3.87
N GLU A 159 -2.84 -33.12 2.84
CA GLU A 159 -2.50 -33.39 1.44
C GLU A 159 -1.58 -32.29 0.88
N ASN A 160 -0.27 -32.42 1.14
CA ASN A 160 0.89 -31.94 0.35
C ASN A 160 2.09 -31.58 1.24
N SER A 161 2.45 -32.48 2.17
CA SER A 161 3.79 -32.45 2.79
C SER A 161 4.80 -33.05 1.83
N MET A 162 5.26 -32.27 0.85
CA MET A 162 6.43 -32.56 0.03
C MET A 162 7.26 -31.27 -0.08
N LEU A 163 8.08 -31.00 0.94
CA LEU A 163 9.53 -30.70 0.86
C LEU A 163 10.02 -29.98 2.13
N PHE A 164 10.92 -30.67 2.84
CA PHE A 164 11.83 -30.27 3.94
C PHE A 164 11.24 -29.74 5.26
N GLY A 165 10.88 -30.69 6.13
CA GLY A 165 10.86 -30.52 7.59
C GLY A 165 10.63 -31.88 8.26
N PRO A 166 11.26 -32.20 9.42
CA PRO A 166 11.02 -33.47 10.10
C PRO A 166 9.53 -33.56 10.45
N GLN A 167 8.94 -34.76 10.38
CA GLN A 167 7.61 -34.98 10.93
C GLN A 167 7.69 -34.78 12.44
N VAL A 168 7.14 -33.67 12.94
CA VAL A 168 7.24 -33.27 14.33
C VAL A 168 5.98 -33.75 15.05
N ASN A 169 6.06 -34.89 15.76
CA ASN A 169 5.20 -35.12 16.93
C ASN A 169 5.31 -33.90 17.84
N GLU A 170 4.20 -33.30 18.30
CA GLU A 170 4.11 -32.20 19.31
C GLU A 170 5.43 -31.97 20.06
N SER A 171 6.39 -31.26 19.45
CA SER A 171 7.73 -31.21 20.05
C SER A 171 7.73 -30.13 21.11
N ILE A 172 8.20 -30.52 22.28
CA ILE A 172 8.50 -29.66 23.43
C ILE A 172 9.53 -28.56 23.05
N ASP A 173 10.32 -28.80 21.99
CA ASP A 173 11.41 -27.94 21.54
C ASP A 173 11.00 -26.96 20.42
N PRO A 174 11.57 -25.73 20.41
CA PRO A 174 11.31 -24.74 19.39
C PRO A 174 11.91 -25.16 18.03
N ILE A 175 11.22 -24.83 16.93
CA ILE A 175 11.70 -25.14 15.57
C ILE A 175 12.81 -24.14 15.22
N VAL A 176 14.03 -24.63 14.97
CA VAL A 176 15.15 -23.79 14.51
C VAL A 176 15.00 -23.53 13.01
N LEU A 177 14.88 -22.27 12.62
CA LEU A 177 14.68 -21.85 11.21
C LEU A 177 15.99 -21.39 10.57
N ILE A 178 16.78 -20.62 11.32
CA ILE A 178 18.11 -20.18 10.93
C ILE A 178 19.07 -20.57 12.03
N ASP A 179 20.18 -21.17 11.64
CA ASP A 179 21.33 -21.42 12.50
C ASP A 179 22.57 -21.05 11.69
N ASP A 180 22.90 -19.76 11.68
CA ASP A 180 24.06 -19.23 10.97
C ASP A 180 25.09 -18.66 11.95
N GLU A 181 26.25 -18.22 11.42
CA GLU A 181 27.35 -17.76 12.25
C GLU A 181 27.00 -16.50 13.08
N VAL A 182 26.02 -15.68 12.66
CA VAL A 182 25.71 -14.39 13.31
C VAL A 182 24.46 -14.43 14.17
N VAL A 183 23.50 -15.30 13.87
CA VAL A 183 22.25 -15.45 14.64
C VAL A 183 21.62 -16.83 14.47
N ARG A 184 21.10 -17.35 15.58
CA ARG A 184 20.16 -18.47 15.59
C ARG A 184 18.75 -17.95 15.79
N ILE A 185 17.84 -18.23 14.85
CA ILE A 185 16.44 -17.82 14.92
C ILE A 185 15.56 -19.07 15.03
N SER A 186 14.81 -19.15 16.13
CA SER A 186 13.86 -20.23 16.38
C SER A 186 12.42 -19.71 16.45
N SER A 187 11.47 -20.50 15.99
CA SER A 187 10.03 -20.21 16.06
C SER A 187 9.31 -21.06 17.11
N ILE A 188 8.39 -20.45 17.83
CA ILE A 188 7.47 -21.09 18.78
C ILE A 188 6.04 -20.74 18.35
N SER A 189 5.24 -21.75 18.01
CA SER A 189 3.84 -21.53 17.56
C SER A 189 2.92 -21.25 18.74
N LEU A 190 2.02 -20.29 18.57
CA LEU A 190 0.91 -19.96 19.46
C LEU A 190 -0.41 -20.25 18.74
N ARG A 191 -1.35 -20.92 19.43
CA ARG A 191 -2.70 -21.23 18.94
C ARG A 191 -3.75 -20.62 19.88
N PRO A 192 -4.90 -20.18 19.36
CA PRO A 192 -6.01 -19.75 20.22
C PRO A 192 -6.65 -20.95 20.93
N ILE A 193 -7.06 -20.75 22.18
CA ILE A 193 -7.82 -21.72 22.98
C ILE A 193 -9.20 -21.10 23.30
N ASN A 194 -10.28 -21.73 22.83
CA ASN A 194 -11.65 -21.27 23.07
C ASN A 194 -12.19 -21.82 24.41
N ASN A 195 -12.52 -20.95 25.37
CA ASN A 195 -13.01 -21.35 26.70
C ASN A 195 -14.39 -22.05 26.71
N MET A 196 -15.14 -22.05 25.60
CA MET A 196 -16.42 -22.77 25.51
C MET A 196 -16.20 -24.29 25.56
N GLU A 197 -15.04 -24.77 25.10
CA GLU A 197 -14.66 -26.18 25.12
C GLU A 197 -14.20 -26.67 26.49
N LEU A 198 -13.64 -25.79 27.33
CA LEU A 198 -13.28 -26.16 28.70
C LEU A 198 -14.52 -26.37 29.58
N ALA A 199 -15.60 -25.62 29.31
CA ALA A 199 -16.88 -25.82 29.99
C ALA A 199 -17.59 -27.11 29.52
N ASP A 200 -17.60 -27.40 28.22
CA ASP A 200 -18.23 -28.62 27.67
C ASP A 200 -17.47 -29.91 28.02
N ALA A 201 -16.13 -29.87 28.09
CA ALA A 201 -15.30 -31.01 28.50
C ALA A 201 -15.52 -31.42 29.97
N ILE A 202 -16.00 -30.50 30.83
CA ILE A 202 -16.27 -30.79 32.24
C ILE A 202 -17.69 -31.36 32.44
N CYS A 203 -18.63 -31.17 31.51
CA CYS A 203 -20.04 -31.53 31.71
C CYS A 203 -20.59 -32.70 30.87
N HIS A 204 -19.91 -33.19 29.82
CA HIS A 204 -20.44 -34.28 29.00
C HIS A 204 -19.38 -35.32 28.59
N SER A 205 -19.35 -36.45 29.31
CA SER A 205 -18.42 -37.55 29.07
C SER A 205 -18.74 -38.46 27.86
N ASN A 206 -19.60 -38.06 26.92
CA ASN A 206 -19.99 -38.91 25.78
C ASN A 206 -20.53 -38.12 24.55
N ALA A 207 -19.82 -37.08 24.11
CA ALA A 207 -20.03 -36.50 22.78
C ALA A 207 -18.76 -36.72 21.95
N SER A 208 -18.87 -37.26 20.74
CA SER A 208 -17.73 -37.37 19.82
C SER A 208 -17.16 -35.97 19.62
N ALA A 209 -15.93 -35.75 20.10
CA ALA A 209 -15.19 -34.51 19.91
C ALA A 209 -15.17 -34.18 18.41
N LYS A 210 -16.01 -33.23 17.99
CA LYS A 210 -15.71 -32.49 16.78
C LYS A 210 -14.52 -31.64 17.15
N GLU A 211 -13.34 -32.07 16.74
CA GLU A 211 -12.11 -31.26 16.80
C GLU A 211 -12.46 -29.84 16.37
N SER A 212 -12.26 -28.89 17.28
CA SER A 212 -12.45 -27.48 17.02
C SER A 212 -11.37 -27.03 16.04
N SER A 213 -11.72 -26.95 14.76
CA SER A 213 -10.76 -26.62 13.71
C SER A 213 -10.29 -25.18 13.89
N VAL A 214 -9.04 -24.98 14.34
CA VAL A 214 -8.32 -23.71 14.27
C VAL A 214 -8.42 -23.19 12.84
N LYS A 215 -8.86 -21.94 12.63
CA LYS A 215 -8.95 -21.38 11.28
C LYS A 215 -7.53 -21.06 10.78
N PRO A 216 -7.20 -21.33 9.51
CA PRO A 216 -5.99 -20.77 8.91
C PRO A 216 -5.92 -19.25 9.14
N GLY A 217 -4.76 -18.73 9.52
CA GLY A 217 -4.56 -17.32 9.88
C GLY A 217 -4.64 -17.03 11.38
N ASP A 218 -5.19 -17.94 12.18
CA ASP A 218 -5.20 -17.81 13.64
C ASP A 218 -3.86 -18.23 14.29
N ILE A 219 -2.96 -18.90 13.55
CA ILE A 219 -1.66 -19.29 14.11
C ILE A 219 -0.75 -18.06 14.21
N ALA A 220 -0.27 -17.79 15.41
CA ALA A 220 0.77 -16.81 15.68
C ALA A 220 2.11 -17.48 15.99
N VAL A 221 3.20 -16.75 15.83
CA VAL A 221 4.57 -17.25 16.00
C VAL A 221 5.37 -16.25 16.83
N ILE A 222 6.02 -16.77 17.86
CA ILE A 222 7.08 -16.08 18.59
C ILE A 222 8.41 -16.43 17.93
N TYR A 223 9.26 -15.43 17.72
CA TYR A 223 10.63 -15.64 17.28
C TYR A 223 11.62 -15.37 18.42
N ALA A 224 12.50 -16.34 18.68
CA ALA A 224 13.63 -16.18 19.56
C ALA A 224 14.90 -16.00 18.72
N CYS A 225 15.51 -14.82 18.79
CA CYS A 225 16.75 -14.48 18.10
C CYS A 225 17.91 -14.52 19.10
N GLU A 226 18.76 -15.53 18.98
CA GLU A 226 19.91 -15.75 19.86
C GLU A 226 21.20 -15.43 19.10
N LEU A 227 21.97 -14.45 19.58
CA LEU A 227 23.28 -14.15 19.02
C LEU A 227 24.33 -15.10 19.61
N PRO A 228 25.40 -15.43 18.87
CA PRO A 228 26.46 -16.32 19.35
C PRO A 228 27.20 -15.72 20.55
N GLU A 229 27.78 -16.56 21.40
CA GLU A 229 28.63 -16.11 22.50
C GLU A 229 29.84 -15.31 21.98
N ILE A 230 30.20 -14.22 22.67
CA ILE A 230 31.44 -13.51 22.38
C ILE A 230 32.56 -14.14 23.18
N LYS A 231 33.47 -14.81 22.48
CA LYS A 231 34.70 -15.34 23.07
C LYS A 231 35.55 -14.21 23.63
N GLY A 232 36.12 -14.41 24.81
CA GLY A 232 36.98 -13.41 25.45
C GLY A 232 38.19 -13.03 24.59
N LYS A 233 38.72 -11.83 24.82
CA LYS A 233 39.88 -11.31 24.07
C LYS A 233 41.08 -12.26 24.24
N PHE A 234 41.73 -12.61 23.13
CA PHE A 234 42.97 -13.36 23.15
C PHE A 234 44.11 -12.54 23.73
N ASP A 235 44.87 -13.15 24.63
CA ASP A 235 46.02 -12.56 25.31
C ASP A 235 47.33 -13.15 24.72
N PRO A 236 48.01 -12.42 23.80
CA PRO A 236 49.25 -12.88 23.20
C PRO A 236 50.38 -13.06 24.21
N ALA A 237 50.35 -12.33 25.33
CA ALA A 237 51.39 -12.43 26.36
C ALA A 237 51.24 -13.75 27.13
N LYS A 238 50.02 -14.15 27.49
CA LYS A 238 49.75 -15.48 28.06
C LYS A 238 50.10 -16.60 27.08
N ALA A 239 49.74 -16.46 25.80
CA ALA A 239 50.07 -17.46 24.80
C ALA A 239 51.59 -17.63 24.61
N ALA A 240 52.35 -16.52 24.59
CA ALA A 240 53.81 -16.56 24.55
C ALA A 240 54.41 -17.20 25.81
N ALA A 241 53.87 -16.90 27.00
CA ALA A 241 54.30 -17.52 28.25
C ALA A 241 54.07 -19.04 28.29
N LEU A 242 53.06 -19.53 27.58
CA LEU A 242 52.78 -20.97 27.39
C LEU A 242 53.55 -21.59 26.21
N GLY A 243 54.52 -20.87 25.64
CA GLY A 243 55.43 -21.39 24.62
C GLY A 243 54.84 -21.47 23.21
N LEU A 244 53.82 -20.66 22.89
CA LEU A 244 53.25 -20.55 21.54
C LEU A 244 53.85 -19.36 20.76
N ARG A 245 54.24 -19.61 19.52
CA ARG A 245 54.65 -18.54 18.59
C ARG A 245 53.43 -17.88 17.95
N PRO A 246 53.51 -16.58 17.62
CA PRO A 246 52.50 -15.93 16.78
C PRO A 246 52.34 -16.67 15.46
N GLY A 247 51.10 -17.04 15.12
CA GLY A 247 50.83 -17.83 13.92
C GLY A 247 49.50 -18.57 13.96
N PRO A 248 49.31 -19.58 13.10
CA PRO A 248 48.05 -20.32 12.94
C PRO A 248 47.49 -20.91 14.24
N LYS A 249 48.36 -21.31 15.18
CA LYS A 249 47.96 -21.85 16.49
C LYS A 249 47.15 -20.86 17.34
N TYR A 250 47.34 -19.55 17.18
CA TYR A 250 46.52 -18.55 17.86
C TYR A 250 45.08 -18.59 17.34
N ARG A 251 44.91 -18.75 16.02
CA ARG A 251 43.59 -18.88 15.40
C ARG A 251 42.88 -20.14 15.87
N GLU A 252 43.58 -21.27 15.94
CA GLU A 252 43.01 -22.53 16.45
C GLU A 252 42.48 -22.36 17.88
N LEU A 253 43.24 -21.72 18.77
CA LEU A 253 42.80 -21.41 20.13
C LEU A 253 41.58 -20.48 20.16
N GLN A 254 41.55 -19.45 19.31
CA GLN A 254 40.38 -18.57 19.15
C GLN A 254 39.16 -19.30 18.55
N LEU A 255 39.37 -20.31 17.72
CA LEU A 255 38.32 -21.19 17.20
C LEU A 255 37.81 -22.19 18.26
N GLY A 256 38.49 -22.31 19.41
CA GLY A 256 38.10 -23.19 20.50
C GLY A 256 38.85 -24.53 20.50
N ASN A 257 39.81 -24.72 19.59
CA ASN A 257 40.61 -25.93 19.51
C ASN A 257 41.82 -25.82 20.44
N SER A 258 42.13 -26.91 21.14
CA SER A 258 43.34 -27.00 21.95
C SER A 258 44.54 -27.33 21.05
N VAL A 259 45.69 -26.73 21.33
CA VAL A 259 46.90 -26.89 20.49
C VAL A 259 48.11 -27.22 21.34
N LEU A 260 49.03 -27.99 20.78
CA LEU A 260 50.32 -28.27 21.42
C LEU A 260 51.25 -27.06 21.29
N SER A 261 51.90 -26.65 22.38
CA SER A 261 52.84 -25.53 22.38
C SER A 261 54.07 -25.81 21.50
N ASP A 262 54.72 -24.76 21.00
CA ASP A 262 55.89 -24.90 20.11
C ASP A 262 57.17 -25.25 20.87
N HIS A 263 57.27 -24.83 22.13
CA HIS A 263 58.53 -24.83 22.88
C HIS A 263 58.49 -25.64 24.17
N LEU A 264 57.30 -25.90 24.72
CA LEU A 264 57.14 -26.47 26.06
C LEU A 264 56.45 -27.83 26.07
N ASP A 265 56.04 -28.35 24.91
CA ASP A 265 55.34 -29.64 24.74
C ASP A 265 54.11 -29.81 25.66
N ILE A 266 53.44 -28.69 25.96
CA ILE A 266 52.22 -28.64 26.78
C ILE A 266 51.02 -28.43 25.88
N MET A 267 49.90 -29.06 26.22
CA MET A 267 48.62 -28.76 25.58
C MET A 267 48.09 -27.45 26.13
N VAL A 268 47.92 -26.47 25.25
CA VAL A 268 47.32 -25.17 25.57
C VAL A 268 45.85 -25.23 25.17
N HIS A 269 44.99 -24.92 26.12
CA HIS A 269 43.55 -24.84 25.93
C HIS A 269 43.11 -23.39 25.71
N PRO A 270 41.98 -23.15 25.01
CA PRO A 270 41.47 -21.79 24.78
C PRO A 270 41.32 -20.97 26.06
N GLY A 271 40.87 -21.60 27.16
CA GLY A 271 40.70 -20.94 28.46
C GLY A 271 42.00 -20.42 29.09
N ASP A 272 43.16 -20.93 28.68
CA ASP A 272 44.45 -20.48 29.22
C ASP A 272 44.88 -19.11 28.65
N VAL A 273 44.35 -18.76 27.47
CA VAL A 273 44.81 -17.61 26.67
C VAL A 273 43.68 -16.66 26.27
N LEU A 274 42.41 -17.06 26.37
CA LEU A 274 41.25 -16.20 26.14
C LEU A 274 40.73 -15.64 27.48
N GLY A 275 40.24 -14.40 27.48
CA GLY A 275 39.46 -13.88 28.60
C GLY A 275 38.13 -14.64 28.80
N SER A 276 37.38 -14.29 29.85
CA SER A 276 36.02 -14.82 30.07
C SER A 276 35.12 -14.46 28.89
N SER A 277 34.44 -15.46 28.33
CA SER A 277 33.42 -15.25 27.32
C SER A 277 32.18 -14.54 27.90
N SER A 278 31.44 -13.85 27.04
CA SER A 278 30.20 -13.16 27.41
C SER A 278 29.02 -13.78 26.66
N PRO A 279 27.92 -14.16 27.34
CA PRO A 279 26.73 -14.73 26.69
C PRO A 279 26.18 -13.77 25.64
N GLY A 280 25.88 -14.28 24.45
CA GLY A 280 25.35 -13.47 23.35
C GLY A 280 23.98 -12.86 23.70
N PRO A 281 23.65 -11.66 23.20
CA PRO A 281 22.35 -11.04 23.45
C PRO A 281 21.20 -11.87 22.87
N ILE A 282 20.05 -11.82 23.52
CA ILE A 282 18.84 -12.54 23.09
C ILE A 282 17.68 -11.56 22.95
N VAL A 283 16.95 -11.67 21.85
CA VAL A 283 15.75 -10.88 21.56
C VAL A 283 14.58 -11.81 21.32
N LEU A 284 13.46 -11.55 22.00
CA LEU A 284 12.20 -12.22 21.71
C LEU A 284 11.26 -11.26 20.97
N ILE A 285 10.65 -11.74 19.89
CA ILE A 285 9.62 -11.03 19.14
C ILE A 285 8.32 -11.78 19.31
N ILE A 286 7.35 -11.13 19.96
CA ILE A 286 6.16 -11.79 20.50
C ILE A 286 4.92 -11.12 19.93
N ASP A 287 4.16 -11.89 19.15
CA ASP A 287 2.87 -11.48 18.65
C ASP A 287 1.77 -12.35 19.27
N CYS A 288 0.96 -11.74 20.15
CA CYS A 288 -0.18 -12.39 20.79
C CYS A 288 -1.45 -11.64 20.35
N PRO A 289 -2.13 -12.10 19.28
CA PRO A 289 -3.11 -11.28 18.57
C PRO A 289 -4.43 -11.12 19.32
N THR A 290 -4.87 -12.15 20.05
CA THR A 290 -6.17 -12.13 20.74
C THR A 290 -6.07 -12.68 22.16
N THR A 291 -7.06 -12.40 22.99
CA THR A 291 -7.10 -12.91 24.37
C THR A 291 -7.17 -14.44 24.44
N PHE A 292 -7.63 -15.10 23.37
CA PHE A 292 -7.68 -16.55 23.27
C PHE A 292 -6.28 -17.19 23.12
N HIS A 293 -5.26 -16.42 22.76
CA HIS A 293 -3.88 -16.90 22.65
C HIS A 293 -3.12 -16.85 23.99
N ILE A 294 -3.63 -16.10 24.97
CA ILE A 294 -2.97 -15.95 26.27
C ILE A 294 -2.78 -17.31 26.97
N PRO A 295 -3.79 -18.20 27.07
CA PRO A 295 -3.61 -19.48 27.76
C PRO A 295 -2.50 -20.35 27.15
N ASP A 296 -2.40 -20.41 25.83
CA ASP A 296 -1.35 -21.16 25.13
C ASP A 296 0.03 -20.51 25.29
N LEU A 297 0.10 -19.17 25.28
CA LEU A 297 1.33 -18.44 25.59
C LEU A 297 1.86 -18.76 26.99
N LEU A 298 0.97 -18.81 27.99
CA LEU A 298 1.33 -19.07 29.38
C LEU A 298 1.79 -20.52 29.62
N SER A 299 1.33 -21.47 28.80
CA SER A 299 1.66 -22.89 28.93
C SER A 299 2.92 -23.33 28.17
N LYS A 300 3.50 -22.46 27.33
CA LYS A 300 4.71 -22.79 26.53
C LYS A 300 5.93 -23.10 27.40
N GLN A 301 6.26 -24.38 27.48
CA GLN A 301 7.45 -24.88 28.17
C GLN A 301 8.75 -24.40 27.52
N SER A 302 8.78 -24.23 26.20
CA SER A 302 9.96 -23.75 25.46
C SER A 302 10.40 -22.34 25.86
N LEU A 303 9.55 -21.57 26.55
CA LEU A 303 9.90 -20.25 27.09
C LEU A 303 10.51 -20.33 28.50
N ASN A 304 10.42 -21.47 29.20
CA ASN A 304 10.84 -21.59 30.59
C ASN A 304 12.33 -21.29 30.80
N CYS A 305 13.18 -21.59 29.82
CA CYS A 305 14.62 -21.31 29.90
C CYS A 305 14.96 -19.81 29.88
N TYR A 306 13.99 -18.94 29.59
CA TYR A 306 14.13 -17.47 29.62
C TYR A 306 13.53 -16.83 30.87
N TYR A 307 12.86 -17.60 31.73
CA TYR A 307 12.25 -17.08 32.96
C TYR A 307 13.27 -17.03 34.10
N VAL A 308 13.21 -15.98 34.92
CA VAL A 308 14.11 -15.78 36.07
C VAL A 308 13.67 -16.61 37.29
N ASP A 309 12.37 -16.92 37.41
CA ASP A 309 11.75 -17.58 38.58
C ASP A 309 11.43 -19.08 38.38
N SER A 310 12.02 -19.77 37.39
CA SER A 310 11.72 -21.20 37.18
C SER A 310 12.36 -22.08 38.25
N GLY A 311 11.64 -22.36 39.34
CA GLY A 311 12.10 -23.10 40.51
C GLY A 311 12.54 -24.57 40.28
N ASP A 312 12.43 -25.11 39.07
CA ASP A 312 12.71 -26.52 38.75
C ASP A 312 13.86 -26.74 37.74
N ILE A 313 14.50 -25.68 37.22
CA ILE A 313 15.64 -25.80 36.30
C ILE A 313 16.93 -25.55 37.07
N ALA A 314 17.89 -26.48 36.99
CA ALA A 314 19.25 -26.26 37.51
C ALA A 314 19.77 -24.90 37.01
N GLN A 315 20.25 -24.06 37.93
CA GLN A 315 20.65 -22.65 37.69
C GLN A 315 21.65 -22.45 36.52
N GLU A 316 22.23 -23.53 35.97
CA GLU A 316 23.19 -23.53 34.87
C GLU A 316 22.58 -23.29 33.47
N ASN A 317 21.24 -23.39 33.27
CA ASN A 317 20.61 -23.30 31.94
C ASN A 317 19.69 -22.08 31.71
N ILE A 318 19.64 -21.11 32.63
CA ILE A 318 18.81 -19.91 32.48
C ILE A 318 19.48 -18.93 31.51
N LYS A 319 18.78 -18.56 30.44
CA LYS A 319 19.22 -17.59 29.44
C LYS A 319 18.70 -16.20 29.75
N SER A 320 19.58 -15.20 29.76
CA SER A 320 19.19 -13.79 29.97
C SER A 320 18.70 -13.15 28.67
N VAL A 321 17.49 -12.59 28.69
CA VAL A 321 16.91 -11.87 27.54
C VAL A 321 17.30 -10.40 27.62
N SER A 322 17.79 -9.85 26.51
CA SER A 322 18.22 -8.45 26.43
C SER A 322 17.03 -7.51 26.24
N CYS A 323 16.13 -7.84 25.32
CA CYS A 323 14.87 -7.12 25.16
C CYS A 323 13.78 -8.01 24.54
N ILE A 324 12.53 -7.62 24.77
CA ILE A 324 11.35 -8.27 24.18
C ILE A 324 10.56 -7.22 23.42
N VAL A 325 10.23 -7.52 22.17
CA VAL A 325 9.33 -6.69 21.36
C VAL A 325 7.95 -7.34 21.32
N HIS A 326 6.97 -6.70 21.95
CA HIS A 326 5.58 -7.11 21.93
C HIS A 326 4.86 -6.42 20.77
N MET A 327 4.25 -7.19 19.87
CA MET A 327 3.56 -6.70 18.67
C MET A 327 2.03 -6.89 18.74
N GLY A 328 1.55 -7.54 19.81
CA GLY A 328 0.12 -7.76 20.05
C GLY A 328 -0.62 -6.47 20.46
N PRO A 329 -1.95 -6.41 20.23
CA PRO A 329 -2.72 -5.21 20.51
C PRO A 329 -2.83 -4.91 22.01
N ALA A 330 -3.04 -3.63 22.33
CA ALA A 330 -3.22 -3.15 23.71
C ALA A 330 -4.33 -3.88 24.50
N SER A 331 -5.38 -4.35 23.82
CA SER A 331 -6.48 -5.12 24.42
C SER A 331 -6.03 -6.46 25.00
N VAL A 332 -4.91 -7.01 24.51
CA VAL A 332 -4.30 -8.25 24.98
C VAL A 332 -3.20 -7.95 26.00
N THR A 333 -2.26 -7.08 25.65
CA THR A 333 -1.09 -6.84 26.51
C THR A 333 -1.46 -6.20 27.84
N LYS A 334 -2.53 -5.39 27.93
CA LYS A 334 -3.00 -4.78 29.19
C LYS A 334 -3.70 -5.77 30.14
N ARG A 335 -3.96 -7.01 29.72
CA ARG A 335 -4.59 -8.02 30.58
C ARG A 335 -3.66 -8.37 31.74
N ALA A 336 -4.24 -8.54 32.94
CA ALA A 336 -3.49 -8.84 34.15
C ALA A 336 -2.64 -10.12 34.04
N GLU A 337 -3.16 -11.14 33.35
CA GLU A 337 -2.45 -12.40 33.09
C GLU A 337 -1.20 -12.19 32.23
N TYR A 338 -1.31 -11.39 31.17
CA TYR A 338 -0.20 -11.06 30.29
C TYR A 338 0.87 -10.24 31.03
N GLN A 339 0.45 -9.24 31.80
CA GLN A 339 1.35 -8.41 32.61
C GLN A 339 2.07 -9.22 33.69
N LYS A 340 1.40 -10.19 34.32
CA LYS A 340 2.05 -11.13 35.26
C LYS A 340 3.08 -12.00 34.54
N TRP A 341 2.79 -12.45 33.33
CA TRP A 341 3.72 -13.25 32.53
C TRP A 341 4.95 -12.44 32.09
N MET A 342 4.78 -11.17 31.70
CA MET A 342 5.92 -10.29 31.37
C MET A 342 6.92 -10.18 32.53
N LYS A 343 6.44 -10.12 33.78
CA LYS A 343 7.30 -10.04 34.97
C LYS A 343 8.19 -11.26 35.18
N LYS A 344 7.88 -12.42 34.57
CA LYS A 344 8.72 -13.63 34.66
C LYS A 344 10.10 -13.44 34.00
N PHE A 345 10.27 -12.44 33.15
CA PHE A 345 11.54 -12.10 32.49
C PHE A 345 12.42 -11.14 33.32
N GLY A 346 12.08 -10.90 34.60
CA GLY A 346 12.90 -10.10 35.51
C GLY A 346 13.05 -8.64 35.08
N SER A 347 14.29 -8.16 34.98
CA SER A 347 14.65 -6.79 34.59
C SER A 347 14.75 -6.57 33.07
N THR A 348 14.28 -7.52 32.25
CA THR A 348 14.29 -7.39 30.79
C THR A 348 13.53 -6.14 30.34
N GLN A 349 14.02 -5.47 29.30
CA GLN A 349 13.35 -4.30 28.72
C GLN A 349 12.25 -4.74 27.75
N HIS A 350 11.01 -4.32 28.01
CA HIS A 350 9.84 -4.69 27.22
C HIS A 350 9.41 -3.54 26.31
N ILE A 351 9.62 -3.68 25.00
CA ILE A 351 9.25 -2.69 23.99
C ILE A 351 7.84 -3.03 23.48
N MET A 352 6.91 -2.09 23.64
CA MET A 352 5.48 -2.28 23.39
C MET A 352 5.06 -1.64 22.06
N ALA A 353 5.14 -2.39 20.95
CA ALA A 353 4.56 -2.00 19.66
C ALA A 353 3.05 -2.29 19.66
N GLY A 354 2.23 -1.43 19.06
CA GLY A 354 0.76 -1.62 19.03
C GLY A 354 -0.01 -1.20 20.31
N HIS A 355 0.63 -0.52 21.26
CA HIS A 355 0.06 -0.28 22.60
C HIS A 355 -0.64 1.08 22.82
N GLU A 356 -0.25 2.14 22.11
CA GLU A 356 -0.75 3.51 22.37
C GLU A 356 -1.02 4.32 21.09
N MET A 357 -2.22 4.93 21.00
CA MET A 357 -2.66 5.82 19.90
C MET A 357 -2.02 7.23 19.92
N LYS A 358 -0.93 7.44 20.67
CA LYS A 358 -0.44 8.79 20.98
C LYS A 358 0.28 9.51 19.83
N ASN A 359 0.52 8.83 18.70
CA ASN A 359 1.50 9.26 17.70
C ASN A 359 0.89 9.79 16.38
N MET A 360 -0.42 10.05 16.32
CA MET A 360 -1.06 10.63 15.12
C MET A 360 -0.54 12.03 14.75
N GLU A 361 0.14 12.71 15.67
CA GLU A 361 0.68 14.06 15.46
C GLU A 361 2.02 14.07 14.71
N VAL A 362 2.69 12.92 14.57
CA VAL A 362 3.99 12.80 13.88
C VAL A 362 3.81 12.01 12.59
N PRO A 363 3.68 12.67 11.42
CA PRO A 363 3.60 11.95 10.15
C PRO A 363 4.92 11.25 9.88
N ILE A 364 4.89 9.91 9.82
CA ILE A 364 6.10 9.12 9.58
C ILE A 364 6.61 9.23 8.15
N LEU A 365 5.69 9.45 7.20
CA LEU A 365 5.95 9.79 5.80
C LEU A 365 6.06 11.32 5.66
N LYS A 366 7.13 11.90 6.18
CA LYS A 366 7.33 13.36 6.29
C LYS A 366 7.24 14.06 4.94
N SER A 367 7.75 13.45 3.87
CA SER A 367 7.76 14.06 2.54
C SER A 367 6.37 14.25 1.96
N SER A 368 5.53 13.21 2.06
CA SER A 368 4.12 13.30 1.67
C SER A 368 3.40 14.34 2.53
N ALA A 369 3.60 14.34 3.86
CA ALA A 369 2.98 15.32 4.75
C ALA A 369 3.42 16.77 4.46
N ARG A 370 4.71 16.99 4.15
CA ARG A 370 5.26 18.30 3.77
C ARG A 370 4.60 18.82 2.49
N ILE A 371 4.50 17.99 1.45
CA ILE A 371 3.83 18.37 0.19
C ILE A 371 2.37 18.70 0.44
N THR A 372 1.64 17.86 1.20
CA THR A 372 0.23 18.14 1.53
C THR A 372 0.07 19.45 2.30
N SER A 373 0.95 19.76 3.26
CA SER A 373 0.92 21.04 3.98
C SER A 373 1.20 22.25 3.08
N ARG A 374 2.12 22.12 2.11
CA ARG A 374 2.40 23.17 1.11
C ARG A 374 1.19 23.38 0.18
N LEU A 375 0.62 22.31 -0.35
CA LEU A 375 -0.59 22.34 -1.18
C LEU A 375 -1.79 22.96 -0.44
N LYS A 376 -1.97 22.61 0.84
CA LYS A 376 -3.00 23.19 1.72
C LYS A 376 -2.82 24.68 1.93
N TYR A 377 -1.59 25.16 2.12
CA TYR A 377 -1.32 26.59 2.24
C TYR A 377 -1.69 27.34 0.96
N LEU A 378 -1.37 26.75 -0.20
CA LEU A 378 -1.66 27.35 -1.49
C LEU A 378 -3.15 27.33 -1.84
N CYS A 379 -3.83 26.20 -1.66
CA CYS A 379 -5.23 26.02 -2.06
C CYS A 379 -6.00 25.17 -1.02
N PRO A 380 -6.38 25.75 0.13
CA PRO A 380 -7.06 25.03 1.20
C PRO A 380 -8.44 24.48 0.80
N GLN A 381 -9.07 25.03 -0.25
CA GLN A 381 -10.35 24.57 -0.79
C GLN A 381 -10.25 23.17 -1.41
N LEU A 382 -9.15 22.86 -2.09
CA LEU A 382 -8.89 21.54 -2.70
C LEU A 382 -8.08 20.62 -1.80
N PHE A 383 -7.41 21.15 -0.77
CA PHE A 383 -6.60 20.39 0.18
C PHE A 383 -7.03 20.73 1.60
N PRO A 384 -8.16 20.17 2.09
CA PRO A 384 -8.72 20.60 3.35
C PRO A 384 -7.86 20.09 4.51
N ALA A 385 -8.11 20.64 5.71
CA ALA A 385 -7.38 20.20 6.89
C ALA A 385 -7.49 18.68 7.08
N LEU A 386 -6.35 18.05 7.33
CA LEU A 386 -6.28 16.65 7.73
C LEU A 386 -7.09 16.46 9.01
N GLY A 387 -7.70 15.29 9.17
CA GLY A 387 -8.48 14.90 10.35
C GLY A 387 -7.68 14.80 11.66
N LEU A 388 -6.47 15.38 11.71
CA LEU A 388 -5.71 15.67 12.93
C LEU A 388 -6.41 16.80 13.71
N ARG A 389 -7.63 16.56 14.19
CA ARG A 389 -8.14 17.38 15.30
C ARG A 389 -7.32 17.00 16.53
N SER A 390 -6.63 17.99 17.10
CA SER A 390 -5.94 17.94 18.39
C SER A 390 -6.72 17.08 19.39
N VAL A 391 -6.10 16.03 19.89
CA VAL A 391 -6.54 15.33 21.10
C VAL A 391 -6.22 16.26 22.28
N ASN A 392 -6.93 17.38 22.41
CA ASN A 392 -6.88 18.21 23.61
C ASN A 392 -8.30 18.56 24.03
N GLN A 393 -8.88 17.66 24.83
CA GLN A 393 -9.60 17.94 26.09
C GLN A 393 -10.20 16.65 26.66
N THR A 394 -9.33 15.72 27.04
CA THR A 394 -9.57 14.86 28.21
C THR A 394 -8.39 14.99 29.17
N ASN A 395 -8.00 16.23 29.47
CA ASN A 395 -7.37 16.51 30.75
C ASN A 395 -8.50 16.62 31.78
N GLY A 396 -8.75 15.51 32.47
CA GLY A 396 -9.74 15.47 33.54
C GLY A 396 -10.33 14.08 33.74
N LEU A 397 -9.48 13.10 34.08
CA LEU A 397 -9.72 12.02 35.04
C LEU A 397 -8.53 11.04 35.01
N CYS A 398 -7.37 11.53 35.42
CA CYS A 398 -6.30 10.69 35.96
C CYS A 398 -5.83 11.32 37.27
N LEU A 399 -6.66 11.18 38.30
CA LEU A 399 -6.29 11.26 39.70
C LEU A 399 -7.26 10.34 40.47
N THR A 400 -6.93 9.06 40.51
CA THR A 400 -7.18 8.26 41.72
C THR A 400 -5.82 7.94 42.28
N SER A 401 -5.37 8.82 43.17
CA SER A 401 -4.45 8.47 44.24
C SER A 401 -5.15 7.39 45.07
N ASP A 402 -4.79 6.13 44.89
CA ASP A 402 -5.15 5.09 45.82
C ASP A 402 -3.88 4.45 46.38
N GLY A 403 -3.71 4.66 47.69
CA GLY A 403 -3.17 3.68 48.61
C GLY A 403 -1.72 3.28 48.40
N SER A 404 -0.84 3.98 49.10
CA SER A 404 0.35 3.35 49.67
C SER A 404 -0.05 2.04 50.38
N CYS A 405 0.29 0.90 49.78
CA CYS A 405 0.61 -0.29 50.52
C CYS A 405 2.07 -0.58 50.21
N GLU A 406 2.94 -0.27 51.18
CA GLU A 406 4.33 -0.68 51.17
C GLU A 406 4.36 -2.22 51.20
N ASP A 407 4.62 -2.83 50.06
CA ASP A 407 5.29 -4.13 50.01
C ASP A 407 6.65 -3.90 49.34
N SER A 408 7.65 -3.80 50.21
CA SER A 408 9.06 -3.67 49.87
C SER A 408 9.57 -4.89 49.11
N SER A 409 10.36 -4.63 48.06
CA SER A 409 11.06 -5.57 47.15
C SER A 409 10.23 -6.14 46.00
N SER A 410 10.00 -5.35 44.95
CA SER A 410 9.63 -5.89 43.64
C SER A 410 10.51 -5.28 42.54
N ILE A 411 11.11 -6.16 41.73
CA ILE A 411 11.89 -5.81 40.55
C ILE A 411 10.96 -5.08 39.57
N HIS A 412 11.20 -3.79 39.33
CA HIS A 412 10.43 -3.01 38.37
C HIS A 412 10.69 -3.52 36.94
N CYS A 413 9.67 -4.13 36.32
CA CYS A 413 9.65 -4.43 34.89
C CYS A 413 9.38 -3.13 34.11
N GLU A 414 10.38 -2.62 33.39
CA GLU A 414 10.30 -1.35 32.66
C GLU A 414 9.67 -1.57 31.28
N SER A 415 8.39 -1.19 31.14
CA SER A 415 7.68 -1.19 29.85
C SER A 415 7.96 0.11 29.09
N ILE A 416 8.44 -0.01 27.86
CA ILE A 416 8.85 1.09 26.99
C ILE A 416 7.88 1.17 25.80
N PRO A 417 7.19 2.31 25.58
CA PRO A 417 6.39 2.48 24.37
C PRO A 417 7.29 2.48 23.14
N ALA A 418 6.91 1.72 22.11
CA ALA A 418 7.64 1.71 20.84
C ALA A 418 7.38 3.01 20.05
N GLU A 419 8.41 3.48 19.35
CA GLU A 419 8.34 4.58 18.40
C GLU A 419 9.00 4.13 17.10
N ASN A 420 8.51 4.62 15.96
CA ASN A 420 9.14 4.30 14.69
C ASN A 420 10.60 4.80 14.69
N LEU A 421 11.49 3.98 14.13
CA LEU A 421 12.95 4.15 14.12
C LEU A 421 13.64 4.05 15.49
N LEU A 422 12.92 3.79 16.60
CA LEU A 422 13.53 3.46 17.89
C LEU A 422 14.47 2.27 17.72
N LYS A 423 15.69 2.41 18.23
CA LYS A 423 16.70 1.35 18.21
C LYS A 423 16.95 0.79 19.60
N PHE A 424 17.29 -0.48 19.64
CA PHE A 424 17.89 -1.15 20.78
C PHE A 424 19.20 -1.78 20.33
N HIS A 425 20.33 -1.24 20.77
CA HIS A 425 21.64 -1.78 20.43
C HIS A 425 21.91 -3.04 21.23
N LEU A 426 22.31 -4.09 20.53
CA LEU A 426 22.73 -5.37 21.10
C LEU A 426 24.26 -5.48 21.09
N ARG A 427 24.89 -4.94 20.04
CA ARG A 427 26.36 -4.88 19.90
C ARG A 427 26.80 -3.56 19.27
N PRO A 428 27.93 -3.00 19.74
CA PRO A 428 28.81 -3.50 20.81
C PRO A 428 28.18 -3.33 22.21
N TYR A 429 28.59 -4.16 23.19
CA TYR A 429 28.05 -4.10 24.56
C TYR A 429 28.21 -2.74 25.24
N SER A 430 29.25 -1.97 24.86
CA SER A 430 29.45 -0.61 25.37
C SER A 430 28.35 0.37 24.98
N GLN A 431 27.55 0.04 23.98
CA GLN A 431 26.42 0.83 23.48
C GLN A 431 25.08 0.14 23.76
N MET A 432 25.07 -0.98 24.50
CA MET A 432 23.88 -1.79 24.70
C MET A 432 22.75 -0.99 25.37
N GLY A 433 21.55 -1.10 24.82
CA GLY A 433 20.35 -0.43 25.32
C GLY A 433 19.67 0.45 24.28
N LEU A 434 18.76 1.30 24.76
CA LEU A 434 17.89 2.13 23.92
C LEU A 434 18.64 3.30 23.27
N ASP A 435 18.37 3.50 21.99
CA ASP A 435 18.83 4.65 21.22
C ASP A 435 17.64 5.31 20.50
N ARG A 436 17.36 6.54 20.92
CA ARG A 436 16.27 7.39 20.44
C ARG A 436 16.72 8.44 19.41
N SER A 437 18.00 8.48 19.07
CA SER A 437 18.58 9.51 18.19
C SER A 437 18.02 9.49 16.77
N ALA A 438 17.57 8.32 16.31
CA ALA A 438 16.99 8.14 14.97
C ALA A 438 15.50 8.48 14.89
N ILE A 439 14.82 8.71 16.03
CA ILE A 439 13.38 8.98 16.06
C ILE A 439 13.14 10.37 15.42
N PRO A 440 12.28 10.47 14.40
CA PRO A 440 12.03 11.75 13.75
C PRO A 440 11.34 12.73 14.69
N SER A 441 11.75 14.00 14.67
CA SER A 441 11.01 15.08 15.33
C SER A 441 9.60 15.25 14.74
N PRO A 442 8.61 15.72 15.54
CA PRO A 442 7.30 16.12 15.03
C PRO A 442 7.41 17.12 13.88
N LEU A 443 6.55 16.98 12.86
CA LEU A 443 6.51 17.92 11.74
C LEU A 443 5.64 19.13 12.13
N ASN A 444 6.25 20.29 12.31
CA ASN A 444 5.51 21.52 12.55
C ASN A 444 5.02 22.11 11.21
N THR A 445 3.71 22.15 11.01
CA THR A 445 3.13 22.69 9.77
C THR A 445 3.48 24.16 9.56
N MET A 446 3.65 24.94 10.64
CA MET A 446 4.04 26.35 10.55
C MET A 446 5.48 26.50 10.04
N GLU A 447 6.40 25.63 10.49
CA GLU A 447 7.77 25.61 9.97
C GLU A 447 7.80 25.28 8.47
N VAL A 448 7.03 24.29 8.03
CA VAL A 448 6.91 23.94 6.61
C VAL A 448 6.40 25.12 5.76
N VAL A 449 5.43 25.88 6.29
CA VAL A 449 4.88 27.06 5.62
C VAL A 449 5.89 28.20 5.59
N ASN A 450 6.59 28.48 6.70
CA ASN A 450 7.64 29.50 6.74
C ASN A 450 8.78 29.19 5.78
N GLU A 451 9.18 27.91 5.69
CA GLU A 451 10.17 27.45 4.71
C GLU A 451 9.65 27.62 3.28
N LEU A 452 8.39 27.29 3.00
CA LEU A 452 7.77 27.51 1.68
C LEU A 452 7.77 29.00 1.30
N ILE A 453 7.39 29.90 2.20
CA ILE A 453 7.37 31.35 1.95
C ILE A 453 8.80 31.88 1.74
N SER A 454 9.78 31.33 2.45
CA SER A 454 11.18 31.69 2.27
C SER A 454 11.76 31.17 0.94
N GLU A 455 11.36 29.98 0.50
CA GLU A 455 11.76 29.39 -0.79
C GLU A 455 11.09 30.13 -1.96
N ILE A 456 9.79 30.41 -1.86
CA ILE A 456 8.96 30.97 -2.93
C ILE A 456 8.13 32.15 -2.38
N PRO A 457 8.67 33.38 -2.28
CA PRO A 457 7.93 34.52 -1.73
C PRO A 457 6.62 34.85 -2.48
N GLU A 458 6.60 34.62 -3.80
CA GLU A 458 5.43 34.81 -4.68
C GLU A 458 4.24 33.90 -4.29
N ILE A 459 4.46 32.87 -3.46
CA ILE A 459 3.41 31.93 -3.04
C ILE A 459 2.34 32.59 -2.16
N VAL A 460 2.67 33.68 -1.49
CA VAL A 460 1.73 34.45 -0.64
C VAL A 460 0.69 35.13 -1.50
N ASP A 461 1.14 35.79 -2.58
CA ASP A 461 0.27 36.44 -3.55
C ASP A 461 -0.57 35.38 -4.28
N ALA A 462 0.06 34.28 -4.71
CA ALA A 462 -0.63 33.13 -5.34
C ALA A 462 -1.76 32.55 -4.46
N SER A 463 -1.51 32.33 -3.16
CA SER A 463 -2.52 31.82 -2.22
C SER A 463 -3.69 32.80 -2.04
N THR A 464 -3.39 34.10 -2.01
CA THR A 464 -4.40 35.16 -1.93
C THR A 464 -5.26 35.21 -3.20
N GLU A 465 -4.64 35.16 -4.38
CA GLU A 465 -5.33 35.19 -5.67
C GLU A 465 -6.22 33.95 -5.89
N ILE A 466 -5.73 32.75 -5.55
CA ILE A 466 -6.52 31.51 -5.64
C ILE A 466 -7.77 31.58 -4.76
N SER A 467 -7.64 32.13 -3.54
CA SER A 467 -8.74 32.18 -2.58
C SER A 467 -9.92 33.00 -3.12
N GLN A 468 -9.65 34.04 -3.91
CA GLN A 468 -10.67 34.91 -4.52
C GLN A 468 -11.56 34.16 -5.54
N PHE A 469 -11.11 33.03 -6.09
CA PHE A 469 -11.93 32.24 -7.04
C PHE A 469 -13.23 31.72 -6.40
N TRP A 470 -13.26 31.57 -5.08
CA TRP A 470 -14.43 31.09 -4.34
C TRP A 470 -15.23 32.22 -3.66
N GLU A 471 -14.68 33.42 -3.52
CA GLU A 471 -15.34 34.54 -2.84
C GLU A 471 -16.45 35.19 -3.69
N GLY A 472 -16.32 35.18 -5.02
CA GLY A 472 -17.34 35.70 -5.95
C GLY A 472 -18.56 34.80 -6.18
N ASN A 473 -18.53 33.55 -5.69
CA ASN A 473 -19.53 32.53 -6.03
C ASN A 473 -20.67 32.37 -5.02
N HIS A 474 -20.72 33.16 -3.94
CA HIS A 474 -21.89 33.22 -3.06
C HIS A 474 -23.14 33.84 -3.73
N LEU A 475 -23.01 34.39 -4.94
CA LEU A 475 -24.07 35.07 -5.68
C LEU A 475 -24.70 34.27 -6.84
N ILE A 476 -24.24 33.05 -7.18
CA ILE A 476 -24.85 32.23 -8.24
C ILE A 476 -26.22 31.62 -7.82
N CYS A 477 -26.74 32.00 -6.65
CA CYS A 477 -28.05 31.58 -6.18
C CYS A 477 -29.21 32.56 -6.45
N LEU A 478 -29.00 33.72 -7.08
CA LEU A 478 -30.12 34.62 -7.39
C LEU A 478 -30.00 35.30 -8.77
N ASP A 479 -30.98 34.94 -9.60
CA ASP A 479 -31.63 35.69 -10.68
C ASP A 479 -31.07 35.64 -12.11
N ASP A 480 -32.02 35.38 -13.03
CA ASP A 480 -31.87 35.45 -14.49
C ASP A 480 -31.85 36.92 -14.91
N SER A 481 -30.70 37.49 -15.25
CA SER A 481 -30.59 38.55 -16.28
C SER A 481 -29.14 38.81 -16.70
N VAL A 482 -29.01 39.07 -17.99
CA VAL A 482 -27.79 39.24 -18.80
C VAL A 482 -27.00 40.49 -18.40
N ASP A 483 -25.66 40.40 -18.32
CA ASP A 483 -24.75 41.31 -19.05
C ASP A 483 -23.26 40.91 -18.95
N LEU A 484 -22.57 41.10 -20.09
CA LEU A 484 -21.17 40.83 -20.36
C LEU A 484 -20.23 41.64 -19.46
N ILE A 485 -19.25 40.99 -18.82
CA ILE A 485 -17.99 41.63 -18.42
C ILE A 485 -16.83 40.72 -18.84
N GLU A 486 -16.29 41.02 -20.01
CA GLU A 486 -15.00 40.58 -20.52
C GLU A 486 -13.93 41.64 -20.13
N GLU A 487 -12.71 41.18 -19.87
CA GLU A 487 -11.47 41.96 -19.68
C GLU A 487 -11.44 43.04 -18.58
N LEU A 488 -10.75 42.74 -17.46
CA LEU A 488 -9.96 43.72 -16.71
C LEU A 488 -9.05 43.01 -15.71
N LEU A 489 -7.87 42.51 -16.15
CA LEU A 489 -6.70 42.30 -15.27
C LEU A 489 -5.37 42.04 -16.02
N ILE A 490 -5.22 42.55 -17.25
CA ILE A 490 -3.91 42.64 -17.92
C ILE A 490 -3.68 44.09 -18.34
N ASN A 491 -3.26 44.93 -17.39
CA ASN A 491 -2.35 46.05 -17.63
C ASN A 491 -2.10 46.84 -16.35
N LYS A 492 -0.96 46.60 -15.71
CA LYS A 492 -0.06 47.63 -15.17
C LYS A 492 1.18 46.99 -14.56
N LYS A 493 2.24 46.85 -15.36
CA LYS A 493 3.64 47.22 -15.07
C LYS A 493 4.60 46.53 -16.04
N SER A 494 4.92 47.22 -17.15
CA SER A 494 6.27 47.19 -17.73
C SER A 494 6.41 48.33 -18.75
N SER A 495 6.63 49.54 -18.25
CA SER A 495 7.37 50.54 -19.03
C SER A 495 8.84 50.36 -18.71
N VAL A 496 9.69 50.52 -19.73
CA VAL A 496 11.17 50.53 -19.75
C VAL A 496 11.80 49.25 -20.34
N LEU A 497 11.83 49.18 -21.67
CA LEU A 497 13.05 49.10 -22.51
C LEU A 497 12.63 48.94 -23.98
N ARG A 498 12.64 50.04 -24.73
CA ARG A 498 12.68 50.01 -26.20
C ARG A 498 14.14 50.05 -26.63
N SER A 499 14.57 49.07 -27.40
CA SER A 499 15.59 49.27 -28.42
C SER A 499 15.30 48.40 -29.64
N ASN A 500 15.06 49.11 -30.74
CA ASN A 500 14.86 48.72 -32.13
C ASN A 500 15.67 47.50 -32.63
N ALA A 501 15.00 46.65 -33.41
CA ALA A 501 15.53 46.15 -34.68
C ALA A 501 14.40 45.58 -35.55
N SER A 502 14.28 46.15 -36.74
CA SER A 502 13.36 45.84 -37.83
C SER A 502 13.78 44.60 -38.62
N GLY A 503 12.81 43.78 -39.05
CA GLY A 503 13.03 42.73 -40.05
C GLY A 503 11.70 42.18 -40.59
N GLN A 504 11.24 42.73 -41.72
CA GLN A 504 10.19 42.19 -42.58
C GLN A 504 10.63 40.86 -43.22
N VAL A 505 9.73 39.88 -43.40
CA VAL A 505 9.47 39.06 -44.63
C VAL A 505 8.16 38.28 -44.36
N ALA A 506 7.01 38.71 -44.88
CA ALA A 506 6.33 38.33 -46.13
C ALA A 506 5.53 37.01 -46.08
N ALA A 507 4.21 37.17 -46.25
CA ALA A 507 3.22 36.12 -46.45
C ALA A 507 3.10 35.75 -47.94
N ALA A 508 2.79 34.48 -48.22
CA ALA A 508 2.20 33.97 -49.46
C ALA A 508 1.40 32.70 -49.09
N CYS A 509 0.07 32.76 -49.04
CA CYS A 509 -0.88 32.51 -50.13
C CYS A 509 -0.94 31.05 -50.57
N MET A 510 -2.04 30.34 -50.26
CA MET A 510 -2.85 29.60 -51.25
C MET A 510 -4.28 29.42 -50.71
N SER A 511 -5.22 29.77 -51.57
CA SER A 511 -6.67 29.89 -51.38
C SER A 511 -7.43 28.60 -51.71
N ASP A 512 -8.52 28.40 -50.98
CA ASP A 512 -9.83 27.88 -51.39
C ASP A 512 -9.95 26.59 -52.22
N LEU A 513 -10.58 25.59 -51.59
CA LEU A 513 -11.67 24.81 -52.18
C LEU A 513 -12.56 24.27 -51.03
N SER A 514 -13.77 24.80 -50.97
CA SER A 514 -14.81 24.53 -49.97
C SER A 514 -15.77 23.44 -50.44
N CYS A 515 -16.16 22.56 -49.51
CA CYS A 515 -17.39 21.77 -49.57
C CYS A 515 -17.90 21.62 -48.11
N PRO A 516 -19.17 21.91 -47.79
CA PRO A 516 -19.62 21.99 -46.40
C PRO A 516 -20.00 20.60 -45.84
N ASP A 517 -19.33 20.16 -44.76
CA ASP A 517 -19.74 19.01 -43.94
C ASP A 517 -20.89 19.44 -42.99
N PRO A 518 -22.06 18.75 -42.97
CA PRO A 518 -23.17 19.08 -42.08
C PRO A 518 -22.88 18.92 -40.58
N ARG A 519 -21.68 18.48 -40.17
CA ARG A 519 -21.30 18.25 -38.77
C ARG A 519 -20.63 19.44 -38.06
N GLN A 520 -20.49 20.59 -38.71
CA GLN A 520 -19.83 21.77 -38.12
C GLN A 520 -20.72 22.71 -37.28
N ASN A 521 -22.00 22.40 -37.06
CA ASN A 521 -22.94 23.32 -36.39
C ASN A 521 -23.24 23.03 -34.91
N ASN A 522 -22.27 22.52 -34.13
CA ASN A 522 -22.41 22.44 -32.67
C ASN A 522 -21.05 22.35 -31.95
N ILE A 523 -20.14 23.28 -32.22
CA ILE A 523 -19.02 23.52 -31.29
C ILE A 523 -19.64 24.22 -30.06
N LYS A 524 -20.03 23.44 -29.04
CA LYS A 524 -20.32 23.99 -27.72
C LYS A 524 -19.04 24.67 -27.25
N ASN A 525 -19.10 25.95 -26.85
CA ASN A 525 -17.96 26.59 -26.21
C ASN A 525 -17.60 25.79 -24.95
N HIS A 526 -16.36 25.29 -24.86
CA HIS A 526 -15.86 24.51 -23.72
C HIS A 526 -15.88 25.28 -22.38
N SER A 527 -16.25 26.57 -22.40
CA SER A 527 -16.45 27.44 -21.23
C SER A 527 -17.81 27.29 -20.56
N ASP A 528 -18.81 26.72 -21.23
CA ASP A 528 -20.17 26.69 -20.71
C ASP A 528 -20.31 25.61 -19.63
N ILE A 529 -20.81 26.01 -18.46
CA ILE A 529 -21.03 25.10 -17.32
C ILE A 529 -22.10 24.06 -17.71
N PRO A 530 -21.83 22.74 -17.63
CA PRO A 530 -22.79 21.71 -17.96
C PRO A 530 -24.09 21.85 -17.17
N THR A 531 -25.22 21.57 -17.84
CA THR A 531 -26.54 21.67 -17.21
C THR A 531 -26.69 20.79 -15.97
N CYS A 532 -25.99 19.65 -15.91
CA CYS A 532 -25.95 18.75 -14.75
C CYS A 532 -25.34 19.39 -13.48
N LEU A 533 -24.62 20.50 -13.61
CA LEU A 533 -24.03 21.26 -12.50
C LEU A 533 -24.90 22.44 -12.05
N ARG A 534 -26.01 22.74 -12.74
CA ARG A 534 -26.94 23.80 -12.33
C ARG A 534 -27.54 23.46 -10.96
N ASN A 535 -27.48 24.40 -10.01
CA ASN A 535 -27.97 24.21 -8.63
C ASN A 535 -27.40 22.95 -7.95
N ILE A 536 -26.14 22.60 -8.22
CA ILE A 536 -25.46 21.48 -7.55
C ILE A 536 -25.24 21.85 -6.07
N SER A 537 -25.57 20.94 -5.17
CA SER A 537 -25.25 21.08 -3.74
C SER A 537 -23.81 20.63 -3.50
N ARG A 538 -23.14 21.22 -2.52
CA ARG A 538 -21.84 20.68 -2.07
C ARG A 538 -21.97 19.29 -1.46
N ASP A 539 -23.17 18.89 -1.03
CA ASP A 539 -23.46 17.54 -0.53
C ASP A 539 -23.78 16.53 -1.66
N ASP A 540 -23.65 16.91 -2.93
CA ASP A 540 -23.93 15.99 -4.04
C ASP A 540 -22.82 14.95 -4.24
N MET A 541 -21.59 15.39 -4.45
CA MET A 541 -20.44 14.51 -4.61
C MET A 541 -19.13 15.25 -4.37
N GLU A 542 -18.21 14.57 -3.68
CA GLU A 542 -16.81 14.93 -3.53
C GLU A 542 -15.92 13.76 -3.98
N ILE A 543 -14.90 14.05 -4.80
CA ILE A 543 -13.90 13.09 -5.26
C ILE A 543 -12.61 13.34 -4.48
N ILE A 544 -12.11 12.32 -3.77
CA ILE A 544 -10.89 12.37 -3.00
C ILE A 544 -9.87 11.42 -3.61
N PHE A 545 -8.73 11.95 -4.05
CA PHE A 545 -7.63 11.14 -4.56
C PHE A 545 -6.78 10.64 -3.39
N LEU A 546 -7.00 9.41 -2.94
CA LEU A 546 -6.25 8.84 -1.83
C LEU A 546 -4.83 8.45 -2.26
N GLY A 547 -4.63 8.09 -3.52
CA GLY A 547 -3.31 7.89 -4.10
C GLY A 547 -3.30 8.08 -5.61
N THR A 548 -2.18 8.57 -6.13
CA THR A 548 -2.06 9.12 -7.49
C THR A 548 -0.85 8.62 -8.28
N GLY A 549 -0.11 7.64 -7.76
CA GLY A 549 1.10 7.11 -8.36
C GLY A 549 0.93 5.70 -8.93
N SER A 550 1.80 5.35 -9.86
CA SER A 550 1.81 4.06 -10.55
C SER A 550 2.85 3.06 -10.02
N SER A 551 2.51 1.76 -10.12
CA SER A 551 3.32 0.56 -9.92
C SER A 551 3.83 0.28 -8.50
N GLN A 552 4.41 1.26 -7.82
CA GLN A 552 4.93 1.11 -6.46
C GLN A 552 4.59 2.37 -5.66
N PRO A 553 4.64 2.38 -4.33
CA PRO A 553 4.52 3.62 -3.56
C PRO A 553 5.85 4.41 -3.55
N SER A 554 5.78 5.74 -3.64
CA SER A 554 6.96 6.62 -3.55
C SER A 554 6.93 7.45 -2.28
N LYS A 555 8.01 8.21 -2.08
CA LYS A 555 8.12 9.26 -1.08
C LYS A 555 6.95 10.26 -1.12
N TYR A 556 6.46 10.58 -2.32
CA TYR A 556 5.54 11.69 -2.55
C TYR A 556 4.11 11.26 -2.86
N ARG A 557 3.94 10.19 -3.67
CA ARG A 557 2.65 9.67 -4.12
C ARG A 557 2.46 8.23 -3.64
N ASN A 558 1.26 7.93 -3.14
CA ASN A 558 0.80 6.57 -2.90
C ASN A 558 0.25 5.95 -4.18
N VAL A 559 0.07 4.62 -4.19
CA VAL A 559 -0.55 3.90 -5.30
C VAL A 559 -2.05 4.20 -5.44
N SER A 560 -2.62 3.94 -6.62
CA SER A 560 -3.98 4.31 -7.03
C SER A 560 -5.08 3.96 -6.02
N SER A 561 -5.83 4.98 -5.62
CA SER A 561 -7.14 4.83 -5.00
C SER A 561 -7.91 6.16 -5.05
N VAL A 562 -9.17 6.10 -5.44
CA VAL A 562 -10.07 7.25 -5.52
C VAL A 562 -11.31 6.96 -4.67
N PHE A 563 -11.57 7.82 -3.70
CA PHE A 563 -12.73 7.75 -2.82
C PHE A 563 -13.79 8.77 -3.27
N VAL A 564 -15.00 8.28 -3.53
CA VAL A 564 -16.13 9.13 -3.92
C VAL A 564 -17.09 9.22 -2.75
N ASN A 565 -17.20 10.41 -2.17
CA ASN A 565 -18.07 10.71 -1.05
C ASN A 565 -19.40 11.26 -1.59
N LEU A 566 -20.49 10.53 -1.37
CA LEU A 566 -21.87 10.97 -1.68
C LEU A 566 -22.61 11.42 -0.41
N PHE A 567 -21.84 11.74 0.64
CA PHE A 567 -22.28 12.26 1.93
C PHE A 567 -23.29 11.33 2.59
N SER A 568 -24.52 11.81 2.79
CA SER A 568 -25.60 11.03 3.42
C SER A 568 -26.01 9.80 2.61
N ARG A 569 -25.66 9.73 1.32
CA ARG A 569 -25.94 8.59 0.43
C ARG A 569 -24.89 7.48 0.49
N GLY A 570 -23.80 7.68 1.23
CA GLY A 570 -22.73 6.72 1.43
C GLY A 570 -21.51 6.98 0.54
N ASN A 571 -20.59 6.00 0.53
CA ASN A 571 -19.26 6.17 -0.06
C ASN A 571 -18.96 5.09 -1.10
N LEU A 572 -18.16 5.43 -2.10
CA LEU A 572 -17.64 4.50 -3.11
C LEU A 572 -16.11 4.54 -3.08
N LEU A 573 -15.49 3.42 -3.44
CA LEU A 573 -14.05 3.33 -3.61
C LEU A 573 -13.72 2.76 -5.00
N LEU A 574 -12.93 3.50 -5.78
CA LEU A 574 -12.47 3.11 -7.12
C LEU A 574 -10.97 2.83 -7.03
N ASP A 575 -10.61 1.56 -7.23
CA ASP A 575 -9.31 0.99 -6.87
C ASP A 575 -8.93 1.19 -5.39
N CYS A 576 -8.13 0.25 -4.88
CA CYS A 576 -7.75 0.17 -3.47
C CYS A 576 -6.32 -0.37 -3.34
N GLY A 577 -5.35 0.38 -3.87
CA GLY A 577 -3.93 0.08 -3.70
C GLY A 577 -3.47 0.05 -2.24
N GLU A 578 -2.26 -0.47 -2.01
CA GLU A 578 -1.61 -0.50 -0.69
C GLU A 578 -1.62 0.87 0.00
N GLY A 579 -1.95 0.93 1.29
CA GLY A 579 -1.95 2.16 2.08
C GLY A 579 -3.22 3.01 1.96
N THR A 580 -4.25 2.57 1.23
CA THR A 580 -5.54 3.28 1.09
C THR A 580 -6.18 3.58 2.45
N LEU A 581 -6.14 2.63 3.39
CA LEU A 581 -6.67 2.84 4.74
C LEU A 581 -5.90 3.92 5.51
N GLY A 582 -4.57 3.96 5.38
CA GLY A 582 -3.74 5.02 5.98
C GLY A 582 -4.10 6.40 5.44
N GLN A 583 -4.30 6.51 4.13
CA GLN A 583 -4.71 7.76 3.47
C GLN A 583 -6.13 8.21 3.91
N LEU A 584 -7.08 7.29 4.10
CA LEU A 584 -8.38 7.59 4.71
C LEU A 584 -8.23 8.15 6.13
N LYS A 585 -7.36 7.56 6.94
CA LYS A 585 -7.08 8.01 8.33
C LYS A 585 -6.40 9.37 8.36
N ARG A 586 -5.51 9.67 7.42
CA ARG A 586 -4.93 11.00 7.24
C ARG A 586 -5.99 12.03 6.86
N ARG A 587 -6.92 11.66 5.98
CA ARG A 587 -8.01 12.55 5.54
C ARG A 587 -9.03 12.83 6.65
N PHE A 588 -9.54 11.78 7.29
CA PHE A 588 -10.73 11.85 8.15
C PHE A 588 -10.44 11.65 9.66
N GLY A 589 -9.20 11.33 10.03
CA GLY A 589 -8.89 10.82 11.37
C GLY A 589 -9.31 9.35 11.51
N VAL A 590 -8.99 8.71 12.64
CA VAL A 590 -9.30 7.27 12.84
C VAL A 590 -10.81 7.02 12.85
N SER A 591 -11.56 7.75 13.67
CA SER A 591 -13.03 7.59 13.76
C SER A 591 -13.72 7.93 12.44
N GLY A 592 -13.32 9.02 11.78
CA GLY A 592 -13.89 9.41 10.49
C GLY A 592 -13.57 8.41 9.38
N ALA A 593 -12.39 7.78 9.39
CA ALA A 593 -12.06 6.71 8.45
C ALA A 593 -12.88 5.43 8.74
N ASP A 594 -13.07 5.07 10.01
CA ASP A 594 -13.93 3.94 10.39
C ASP A 594 -15.39 4.19 9.94
N ASP A 595 -15.89 5.42 10.08
CA ASP A 595 -17.20 5.84 9.55
C ASP A 595 -17.24 5.80 8.02
N ALA A 596 -16.17 6.22 7.34
CA ALA A 596 -16.07 6.14 5.89
C ALA A 596 -16.17 4.69 5.40
N VAL A 597 -15.45 3.77 6.06
CA VAL A 597 -15.43 2.33 5.74
C VAL A 597 -16.77 1.65 6.03
N LYS A 598 -17.41 1.93 7.17
CA LYS A 598 -18.75 1.39 7.49
C LYS A 598 -19.78 1.77 6.43
N ASN A 599 -19.73 3.02 5.96
CA ASN A 599 -20.70 3.60 5.02
C ASN A 599 -20.36 3.35 3.53
N LEU A 600 -19.38 2.49 3.23
CA LEU A 600 -19.13 2.06 1.85
C LEU A 600 -20.38 1.35 1.28
N LYS A 601 -20.74 1.71 0.05
CA LYS A 601 -21.83 1.13 -0.72
C LYS A 601 -21.32 0.04 -1.66
N PHE A 602 -20.20 0.31 -2.35
CA PHE A 602 -19.46 -0.69 -3.11
C PHE A 602 -18.00 -0.28 -3.27
N ILE A 603 -17.16 -1.26 -3.60
CA ILE A 603 -15.78 -1.06 -4.07
C ILE A 603 -15.71 -1.57 -5.51
N TRP A 604 -15.14 -0.79 -6.41
CA TRP A 604 -14.92 -1.18 -7.80
C TRP A 604 -13.42 -1.22 -8.10
N ILE A 605 -12.94 -2.32 -8.68
CA ILE A 605 -11.53 -2.56 -9.02
C ILE A 605 -11.38 -2.71 -10.53
N SER A 606 -10.50 -1.92 -11.12
CA SER A 606 -10.27 -1.86 -12.57
C SER A 606 -9.66 -3.14 -13.14
N HIS A 607 -8.62 -3.66 -12.49
CA HIS A 607 -7.86 -4.83 -12.95
C HIS A 607 -7.02 -5.45 -11.81
N ILE A 608 -6.20 -6.48 -12.13
CA ILE A 608 -5.51 -7.33 -11.14
C ILE A 608 -4.07 -6.90 -10.79
N HIS A 609 -3.59 -5.74 -11.24
CA HIS A 609 -2.26 -5.29 -10.78
C HIS A 609 -2.32 -4.82 -9.33
N ALA A 610 -1.27 -5.16 -8.56
CA ALA A 610 -1.27 -5.03 -7.10
C ALA A 610 -1.44 -3.57 -6.62
N ASP A 611 -0.96 -2.60 -7.38
CA ASP A 611 -1.11 -1.17 -7.12
C ASP A 611 -2.56 -0.66 -7.17
N HIS A 612 -3.51 -1.49 -7.63
CA HIS A 612 -4.93 -1.15 -7.69
C HIS A 612 -5.79 -1.93 -6.68
N HIS A 613 -5.27 -2.95 -5.98
CA HIS A 613 -6.10 -3.77 -5.10
C HIS A 613 -5.41 -4.34 -3.85
N ALA A 614 -4.10 -4.14 -3.66
CA ALA A 614 -3.37 -4.75 -2.54
C ALA A 614 -3.90 -4.31 -1.16
N GLY A 615 -4.48 -3.11 -1.03
CA GLY A 615 -5.09 -2.62 0.22
C GLY A 615 -6.52 -3.08 0.45
N LEU A 616 -7.14 -3.77 -0.52
CA LEU A 616 -8.57 -4.13 -0.46
C LEU A 616 -8.89 -5.05 0.72
N VAL A 617 -8.05 -6.06 0.97
CA VAL A 617 -8.28 -7.05 2.03
C VAL A 617 -8.35 -6.36 3.39
N ARG A 618 -7.47 -5.40 3.65
CA ARG A 618 -7.42 -4.66 4.92
C ARG A 618 -8.70 -3.84 5.15
N ILE A 619 -9.25 -3.23 4.11
CA ILE A 619 -10.54 -2.51 4.18
C ILE A 619 -11.69 -3.47 4.50
N LEU A 620 -11.78 -4.61 3.81
CA LEU A 620 -12.84 -5.60 4.00
C LEU A 620 -12.78 -6.26 5.38
N ALA A 621 -11.58 -6.60 5.85
CA ALA A 621 -11.36 -7.15 7.19
C ALA A 621 -11.71 -6.13 8.28
N LEU A 622 -11.34 -4.85 8.10
CA LEU A 622 -11.71 -3.79 9.03
C LEU A 622 -13.23 -3.58 9.06
N ARG A 623 -13.90 -3.53 7.91
CA ARG A 623 -15.36 -3.37 7.85
C ARG A 623 -16.08 -4.49 8.59
N PHE A 624 -15.66 -5.74 8.38
CA PHE A 624 -16.16 -6.90 9.12
C PHE A 624 -16.02 -6.71 10.62
N GLN A 625 -14.85 -6.26 11.11
CA GLN A 625 -14.61 -6.02 12.53
C GLN A 625 -15.49 -4.89 13.08
N LEU A 626 -15.63 -3.78 12.35
CA LEU A 626 -16.42 -2.62 12.75
C LEU A 626 -17.93 -2.91 12.82
N LEU A 627 -18.42 -3.82 11.98
CA LEU A 627 -19.84 -4.20 11.91
C LEU A 627 -20.14 -5.55 12.61
N LYS A 628 -19.18 -6.10 13.34
CA LYS A 628 -19.35 -7.37 14.04
C LYS A 628 -20.52 -7.30 15.03
N GLY A 629 -21.50 -8.18 14.87
CA GLY A 629 -22.70 -8.23 15.71
C GLY A 629 -23.78 -7.20 15.36
N VAL A 630 -23.53 -6.35 14.36
CA VAL A 630 -24.53 -5.43 13.80
C VAL A 630 -25.12 -6.07 12.54
N PRO A 631 -26.46 -6.23 12.42
CA PRO A 631 -27.06 -6.71 11.19
C PRO A 631 -26.75 -5.77 10.02
N HIS A 632 -26.14 -6.29 8.96
CA HIS A 632 -25.81 -5.55 7.75
C HIS A 632 -25.75 -6.48 6.55
N GLU A 633 -25.90 -5.89 5.37
CA GLU A 633 -25.66 -6.57 4.10
C GLU A 633 -24.16 -6.58 3.76
N PRO A 634 -23.63 -7.67 3.16
CA PRO A 634 -22.26 -7.71 2.71
C PRO A 634 -21.94 -6.63 1.69
N LEU A 635 -20.74 -6.05 1.76
CA LEU A 635 -20.32 -5.01 0.82
C LEU A 635 -20.18 -5.54 -0.60
N LEU A 636 -20.71 -4.83 -1.60
CA LEU A 636 -20.52 -5.24 -3.00
C LEU A 636 -19.09 -4.92 -3.45
N VAL A 637 -18.35 -5.93 -3.91
CA VAL A 637 -17.02 -5.78 -4.53
C VAL A 637 -17.14 -6.15 -6.00
N ILE A 638 -17.00 -5.14 -6.86
CA ILE A 638 -17.10 -5.28 -8.33
C ILE A 638 -15.68 -5.31 -8.89
N GLY A 639 -15.29 -6.36 -9.61
CA GLY A 639 -13.91 -6.47 -10.10
C GLY A 639 -13.69 -7.60 -11.11
N PRO A 640 -12.46 -7.76 -11.62
CA PRO A 640 -12.12 -8.84 -12.54
C PRO A 640 -12.14 -10.21 -11.86
N ARG A 641 -12.39 -11.29 -12.59
CA ARG A 641 -12.52 -12.64 -12.00
C ARG A 641 -11.27 -13.12 -11.25
N GLN A 642 -10.09 -12.68 -11.67
CA GLN A 642 -8.83 -12.99 -11.00
C GLN A 642 -8.81 -12.44 -9.56
N LEU A 643 -9.44 -11.29 -9.33
CA LEU A 643 -9.56 -10.70 -8.00
C LEU A 643 -10.44 -11.56 -7.10
N GLN A 644 -11.54 -12.13 -7.63
CA GLN A 644 -12.38 -13.05 -6.89
C GLN A 644 -11.58 -14.25 -6.36
N LYS A 645 -10.69 -14.81 -7.18
CA LYS A 645 -9.83 -15.94 -6.77
C LYS A 645 -8.90 -15.54 -5.63
N PHE A 646 -8.28 -14.36 -5.73
CA PHE A 646 -7.43 -13.80 -4.69
C PHE A 646 -8.23 -13.61 -3.38
N LEU A 647 -9.38 -12.94 -3.43
CA LEU A 647 -10.19 -12.67 -2.24
C LEU A 647 -10.77 -13.96 -1.63
N ASN A 648 -11.20 -14.92 -2.44
CA ASN A 648 -11.69 -16.21 -1.95
C ASN A 648 -10.58 -17.01 -1.25
N ALA A 649 -9.35 -16.97 -1.77
CA ALA A 649 -8.21 -17.58 -1.12
C ALA A 649 -7.87 -16.86 0.20
N TYR A 650 -7.90 -15.52 0.21
CA TYR A 650 -7.64 -14.72 1.41
C TYR A 650 -8.73 -14.87 2.47
N SER A 651 -9.99 -15.11 2.10
CA SER A 651 -11.09 -15.39 3.03
C SER A 651 -10.87 -16.66 3.88
N ARG A 652 -9.94 -17.53 3.47
CA ARG A 652 -9.49 -18.67 4.30
C ARG A 652 -8.66 -18.21 5.49
N LEU A 653 -7.92 -17.10 5.34
CA LEU A 653 -7.07 -16.49 6.36
C LEU A 653 -7.85 -15.52 7.26
N GLU A 654 -8.66 -14.64 6.66
CA GLU A 654 -9.40 -13.60 7.39
C GLU A 654 -10.88 -13.59 7.04
N TYR A 655 -11.70 -13.00 7.91
CA TYR A 655 -13.11 -12.77 7.57
C TYR A 655 -13.23 -11.49 6.77
N LEU A 656 -13.70 -11.61 5.52
CA LEU A 656 -13.89 -10.50 4.62
C LEU A 656 -15.38 -10.24 4.43
N ASP A 657 -15.82 -9.03 4.75
CA ASP A 657 -17.20 -8.60 4.58
C ASP A 657 -17.43 -8.16 3.13
N MET A 658 -17.78 -9.12 2.27
CA MET A 658 -18.00 -8.87 0.85
C MET A 658 -19.00 -9.83 0.19
N GLN A 659 -19.57 -9.36 -0.91
CA GLN A 659 -20.22 -10.14 -1.95
C GLN A 659 -19.64 -9.71 -3.30
N PHE A 660 -19.10 -10.66 -4.06
CA PHE A 660 -18.37 -10.35 -5.28
C PHE A 660 -19.27 -10.30 -6.52
N LEU A 661 -19.03 -9.35 -7.42
CA LEU A 661 -19.64 -9.24 -8.75
C LEU A 661 -18.55 -9.06 -9.81
N ASP A 662 -18.51 -9.95 -10.79
CA ASP A 662 -17.53 -9.87 -11.89
C ASP A 662 -17.90 -8.72 -12.85
N CYS A 663 -16.92 -7.86 -13.18
CA CYS A 663 -17.09 -6.71 -14.08
C CYS A 663 -17.76 -7.08 -15.41
N ARG A 664 -17.58 -8.30 -15.91
CA ARG A 664 -18.22 -8.78 -17.16
C ARG A 664 -19.74 -8.82 -17.08
N HIS A 665 -20.32 -8.97 -15.89
CA HIS A 665 -21.77 -8.89 -15.68
C HIS A 665 -22.28 -7.45 -15.51
N THR A 666 -21.37 -6.48 -15.55
CA THR A 666 -21.69 -5.05 -15.50
C THR A 666 -21.38 -4.37 -16.83
N SER A 667 -21.37 -5.07 -17.97
CA SER A 667 -21.24 -4.40 -19.27
C SER A 667 -22.44 -3.50 -19.54
N GLU A 668 -22.27 -2.51 -20.43
CA GLU A 668 -23.34 -1.60 -20.80
C GLU A 668 -24.57 -2.36 -21.32
N GLU A 669 -24.37 -3.36 -22.17
CA GLU A 669 -25.44 -4.20 -22.72
C GLU A 669 -26.16 -4.98 -21.62
N THR A 670 -25.39 -5.61 -20.72
CA THR A 670 -25.95 -6.43 -19.64
C THR A 670 -26.80 -5.59 -18.69
N ILE A 671 -26.29 -4.42 -18.30
CA ILE A 671 -26.98 -3.52 -17.38
C ILE A 671 -28.22 -2.90 -18.05
N ASN A 672 -28.13 -2.51 -19.33
CA ASN A 672 -29.27 -1.98 -20.07
C ASN A 672 -30.38 -3.03 -20.21
N SER A 673 -30.06 -4.27 -20.60
CA SER A 673 -31.04 -5.37 -20.66
C SER A 673 -31.70 -5.64 -19.30
N PHE A 674 -30.91 -5.65 -18.23
CA PHE A 674 -31.39 -5.89 -16.87
C PHE A 674 -32.31 -4.76 -16.36
N LEU A 675 -31.95 -3.50 -16.59
CA LEU A 675 -32.76 -2.35 -16.15
C LEU A 675 -34.08 -2.22 -16.92
N HIS A 676 -34.12 -2.59 -18.21
CA HIS A 676 -35.30 -2.50 -19.06
C HIS A 676 -36.22 -3.74 -19.01
N GLY A 677 -35.94 -4.71 -18.13
CA GLY A 677 -36.84 -5.83 -17.86
C GLY A 677 -37.00 -6.81 -19.04
N GLN A 678 -36.08 -6.82 -20.00
CA GLN A 678 -36.01 -7.92 -20.96
C GLN A 678 -35.55 -9.16 -20.18
N SER A 679 -36.32 -10.25 -20.26
CA SER A 679 -35.90 -11.55 -19.74
C SER A 679 -34.47 -11.80 -20.19
N LEU A 680 -33.57 -12.16 -19.26
CA LEU A 680 -32.28 -12.79 -19.56
C LEU A 680 -32.60 -14.15 -20.23
N GLY A 681 -33.11 -14.09 -21.46
CA GLY A 681 -33.57 -15.24 -22.22
C GLY A 681 -32.39 -16.02 -22.74
N GLU A 682 -32.59 -17.34 -22.85
CA GLU A 682 -31.63 -18.36 -23.28
C GLU A 682 -31.07 -18.18 -24.72
N SER A 683 -31.19 -16.99 -25.32
CA SER A 683 -30.75 -16.66 -26.68
C SER A 683 -29.43 -15.88 -26.75
N PHE A 684 -28.65 -15.79 -25.67
CA PHE A 684 -27.36 -15.07 -25.67
C PHE A 684 -26.19 -15.83 -26.32
N TYR A 685 -26.43 -17.01 -26.92
CA TYR A 685 -25.42 -17.82 -27.60
C TYR A 685 -25.92 -18.40 -28.93
N SER A 686 -26.28 -17.56 -29.90
CA SER A 686 -26.30 -17.95 -31.32
C SER A 686 -26.58 -16.74 -32.20
N GLU A 687 -25.55 -16.22 -32.87
CA GLU A 687 -25.54 -15.90 -34.32
C GLU A 687 -24.38 -14.95 -34.64
N HIS A 688 -23.21 -15.52 -34.96
CA HIS A 688 -22.31 -14.95 -35.96
C HIS A 688 -21.53 -16.09 -36.63
N THR A 689 -22.24 -16.88 -37.44
CA THR A 689 -21.63 -17.74 -38.45
C THR A 689 -21.57 -16.98 -39.77
N ASN A 690 -20.32 -16.75 -40.22
CA ASN A 690 -19.85 -16.62 -41.60
C ASN A 690 -20.78 -15.97 -42.65
N LYS A 691 -20.50 -14.72 -42.99
CA LYS A 691 -20.60 -14.25 -44.39
C LYS A 691 -19.25 -13.69 -44.83
N LYS A 692 -18.59 -14.46 -45.70
CA LYS A 692 -17.61 -13.93 -46.66
C LYS A 692 -18.38 -13.10 -47.67
N ASP A 693 -17.88 -11.91 -48.02
CA ASP A 693 -17.83 -11.39 -49.39
C ASP A 693 -16.96 -10.11 -49.49
N ASP A 694 -15.91 -10.27 -50.29
CA ASP A 694 -15.09 -9.40 -51.15
C ASP A 694 -15.24 -7.85 -51.28
N ILE A 695 -14.04 -7.21 -51.22
CA ILE A 695 -13.45 -6.16 -52.09
C ILE A 695 -13.34 -4.66 -51.63
N SER A 696 -12.06 -4.25 -51.62
CA SER A 696 -11.41 -2.97 -52.02
C SER A 696 -10.99 -1.93 -50.97
N ALA A 697 -9.72 -1.57 -51.13
CA ALA A 697 -8.90 -0.67 -50.33
C ALA A 697 -9.30 0.81 -50.43
N ASN A 698 -9.10 1.53 -49.32
CA ASN A 698 -8.46 2.85 -49.31
C ASN A 698 -7.76 3.07 -47.96
N GLN A 699 -6.46 3.35 -48.04
CA GLN A 699 -5.51 3.46 -46.93
C GLN A 699 -5.55 4.86 -46.31
N HIS A 700 -5.63 4.95 -44.97
CA HIS A 700 -4.81 5.82 -44.09
C HIS A 700 -5.28 5.79 -42.61
N PHE A 701 -5.40 4.61 -41.98
CA PHE A 701 -5.52 4.46 -40.51
C PHE A 701 -5.34 2.97 -40.16
N ASP A 702 -4.11 2.44 -40.21
CA ASP A 702 -3.89 1.02 -39.92
C ASP A 702 -2.62 0.76 -39.11
N GLN A 703 -2.76 0.87 -37.78
CA GLN A 703 -1.93 0.08 -36.85
C GLN A 703 -2.67 -0.28 -35.54
N CYS A 704 -4.01 -0.37 -35.55
CA CYS A 704 -4.84 -0.76 -34.40
C CYS A 704 -5.56 -2.12 -34.55
N ASN A 705 -5.52 -2.76 -35.73
CA ASN A 705 -6.40 -3.90 -36.04
C ASN A 705 -5.93 -5.29 -35.52
N ILE A 706 -4.73 -5.42 -34.94
CA ILE A 706 -4.19 -6.74 -34.56
C ILE A 706 -4.56 -7.14 -33.11
N ILE A 707 -4.91 -6.20 -32.23
CA ILE A 707 -5.35 -6.50 -30.86
C ILE A 707 -6.87 -6.70 -30.77
N GLN A 708 -7.66 -6.10 -31.66
CA GLN A 708 -9.10 -6.36 -31.74
C GLN A 708 -9.42 -7.85 -32.02
N ASN A 709 -8.57 -8.54 -32.77
CA ASN A 709 -8.69 -9.98 -33.04
C ASN A 709 -8.10 -10.89 -31.94
N ALA A 710 -7.44 -10.33 -30.92
CA ALA A 710 -6.91 -11.08 -29.77
C ALA A 710 -7.80 -10.94 -28.51
N LEU A 711 -8.91 -10.20 -28.62
CA LEU A 711 -10.03 -10.21 -27.68
C LEU A 711 -10.89 -11.49 -27.80
N ASP A 712 -10.38 -12.54 -28.47
CA ASP A 712 -10.94 -13.89 -28.42
C ASP A 712 -11.09 -14.30 -26.96
N ILE A 713 -12.32 -14.22 -26.47
CA ILE A 713 -12.80 -14.60 -25.15
C ILE A 713 -12.40 -16.06 -24.91
N PRO A 714 -11.36 -16.37 -24.12
CA PRO A 714 -11.08 -17.76 -23.75
C PRO A 714 -11.92 -18.05 -22.51
N GLY A 715 -13.03 -18.75 -22.72
CA GLY A 715 -13.88 -19.29 -21.67
C GLY A 715 -15.20 -18.55 -21.49
N SER A 716 -16.17 -18.87 -22.36
CA SER A 716 -17.58 -18.90 -21.94
C SER A 716 -17.70 -20.03 -20.90
N ASP A 717 -17.36 -19.72 -19.66
CA ASP A 717 -17.96 -20.45 -18.55
C ASP A 717 -19.42 -20.02 -18.55
N VAL A 718 -20.34 -20.96 -18.82
CA VAL A 718 -21.77 -20.76 -18.66
C VAL A 718 -22.01 -20.30 -17.21
N VAL A 719 -22.16 -18.99 -17.01
CA VAL A 719 -22.48 -18.45 -15.69
C VAL A 719 -23.97 -18.67 -15.49
N ASP A 720 -24.29 -19.44 -14.45
CA ASP A 720 -25.67 -19.71 -14.07
C ASP A 720 -26.36 -18.39 -13.71
N THR A 721 -27.24 -17.93 -14.60
CA THR A 721 -28.03 -16.70 -14.48
C THR A 721 -28.77 -16.61 -13.14
N SER A 722 -29.11 -17.76 -12.53
CA SER A 722 -29.78 -17.81 -11.23
C SER A 722 -28.89 -17.32 -10.07
N THR A 723 -27.57 -17.44 -10.19
CA THR A 723 -26.60 -17.06 -9.15
C THR A 723 -26.23 -15.58 -9.19
N VAL A 724 -26.24 -14.97 -10.38
CA VAL A 724 -25.84 -13.56 -10.57
C VAL A 724 -27.01 -12.60 -10.39
N LEU A 725 -28.23 -13.03 -10.74
CA LEU A 725 -29.42 -12.17 -10.69
C LEU A 725 -29.68 -11.55 -9.29
N PRO A 726 -29.55 -12.29 -8.16
CA PRO A 726 -29.69 -11.69 -6.83
C PRO A 726 -28.66 -10.58 -6.55
N VAL A 727 -27.43 -10.76 -7.03
CA VAL A 727 -26.35 -9.77 -6.87
C VAL A 727 -26.61 -8.53 -7.73
N LEU A 728 -27.15 -8.69 -8.94
CA LEU A 728 -27.56 -7.56 -9.80
C LEU A 728 -28.76 -6.80 -9.22
N MET A 729 -29.72 -7.49 -8.60
CA MET A 729 -30.82 -6.84 -7.87
C MET A 729 -30.29 -6.03 -6.69
N LYS A 730 -29.30 -6.56 -5.96
CA LYS A 730 -28.61 -5.82 -4.90
C LYS A 730 -27.86 -4.61 -5.45
N LEU A 731 -27.12 -4.76 -6.56
CA LEU A 731 -26.48 -3.62 -7.24
C LEU A 731 -27.50 -2.53 -7.56
N LYS A 732 -28.65 -2.88 -8.15
CA LYS A 732 -29.72 -1.91 -8.45
C LYS A 732 -30.22 -1.17 -7.20
N ALA A 733 -30.42 -1.88 -6.10
CA ALA A 733 -30.82 -1.27 -4.83
C ALA A 733 -29.73 -0.32 -4.31
N VAL A 734 -28.46 -0.76 -4.31
CA VAL A 734 -27.31 0.04 -3.88
C VAL A 734 -27.14 1.31 -4.72
N LEU A 735 -27.28 1.22 -6.06
CA LEU A 735 -27.22 2.38 -6.94
C LEU A 735 -28.36 3.36 -6.63
N SER A 736 -29.58 2.87 -6.48
CA SER A 736 -30.74 3.72 -6.14
C SER A 736 -30.53 4.44 -4.80
N GLU A 737 -30.04 3.75 -3.77
CA GLU A 737 -29.73 4.35 -2.46
C GLU A 737 -28.62 5.39 -2.54
N ALA A 738 -27.61 5.13 -3.39
CA ALA A 738 -26.50 6.05 -3.64
C ALA A 738 -26.93 7.25 -4.52
N GLY A 739 -28.15 7.28 -5.06
CA GLY A 739 -28.59 8.31 -6.00
C GLY A 739 -27.97 8.20 -7.39
N LEU A 740 -27.57 6.98 -7.77
CA LEU A 740 -26.99 6.63 -9.07
C LEU A 740 -28.04 5.96 -9.96
N GLU A 741 -28.07 6.37 -11.23
CA GLU A 741 -28.92 5.82 -12.27
C GLU A 741 -28.31 4.54 -12.84
N VAL A 742 -27.00 4.57 -13.14
CA VAL A 742 -26.32 3.44 -13.76
C VAL A 742 -24.85 3.35 -13.33
N LEU A 743 -24.37 2.11 -13.30
CA LEU A 743 -22.97 1.71 -13.24
C LEU A 743 -22.73 0.68 -14.32
N TYR A 744 -21.71 0.86 -15.14
CA TYR A 744 -21.23 -0.20 -16.04
C TYR A 744 -19.71 -0.14 -16.26
N SER A 745 -19.15 -1.30 -16.55
CA SER A 745 -17.72 -1.52 -16.80
C SER A 745 -17.45 -1.55 -18.30
N VAL A 746 -16.40 -0.87 -18.73
CA VAL A 746 -15.99 -0.71 -20.13
C VAL A 746 -14.68 -1.47 -20.33
N PRO A 747 -14.58 -2.44 -21.25
CA PRO A 747 -13.31 -3.10 -21.53
C PRO A 747 -12.26 -2.11 -22.04
N VAL A 748 -11.05 -2.16 -21.48
CA VAL A 748 -9.93 -1.26 -21.85
C VAL A 748 -8.67 -2.03 -22.24
N VAL A 749 -7.69 -1.34 -22.83
CA VAL A 749 -6.50 -1.96 -23.45
C VAL A 749 -5.32 -1.88 -22.48
N HIS A 750 -5.14 -2.92 -21.65
CA HIS A 750 -4.05 -2.98 -20.69
C HIS A 750 -3.54 -4.40 -20.40
N CYS A 751 -4.19 -5.10 -19.47
CA CYS A 751 -4.01 -6.52 -19.19
C CYS A 751 -5.33 -7.28 -19.46
N PRO A 752 -5.33 -8.63 -19.52
CA PRO A 752 -6.58 -9.38 -19.64
C PRO A 752 -7.53 -9.05 -18.49
N GLN A 753 -8.81 -8.83 -18.82
CA GLN A 753 -9.84 -8.39 -17.85
C GLN A 753 -9.47 -7.07 -17.15
N ALA A 754 -9.03 -6.06 -17.92
CA ALA A 754 -8.95 -4.68 -17.48
C ALA A 754 -10.19 -3.90 -17.94
N PHE A 755 -10.70 -3.05 -17.05
CA PHE A 755 -11.89 -2.27 -17.28
C PHE A 755 -11.70 -0.80 -16.88
N GLY A 756 -12.43 0.09 -17.54
CA GLY A 756 -12.84 1.40 -17.04
C GLY A 756 -14.26 1.35 -16.48
N LEU A 757 -14.69 2.43 -15.83
CA LEU A 757 -15.97 2.54 -15.14
C LEU A 757 -16.75 3.76 -15.63
N VAL A 758 -18.06 3.59 -15.83
CA VAL A 758 -19.01 4.70 -16.00
C VAL A 758 -19.98 4.71 -14.83
N LEU A 759 -20.11 5.88 -14.19
CA LEU A 759 -21.12 6.18 -13.18
C LEU A 759 -21.97 7.36 -13.66
N LYS A 760 -23.28 7.23 -13.55
CA LYS A 760 -24.23 8.32 -13.83
C LYS A 760 -25.13 8.53 -12.63
N ALA A 761 -25.25 9.77 -12.15
CA ALA A 761 -26.22 10.12 -11.14
C ALA A 761 -27.64 10.20 -11.70
N CYS A 762 -28.63 10.01 -10.83
CA CYS A 762 -30.01 10.30 -11.16
C CYS A 762 -30.20 11.80 -11.49
N GLY A 763 -31.04 12.08 -12.49
CA GLY A 763 -31.48 13.44 -12.76
C GLY A 763 -32.30 14.03 -11.60
N ARG A 764 -32.27 15.35 -11.46
CA ARG A 764 -33.01 16.11 -10.45
C ARG A 764 -33.96 17.12 -11.09
N LYS A 765 -34.86 17.71 -10.31
CA LYS A 765 -35.69 18.84 -10.74
C LYS A 765 -35.25 20.10 -10.00
N ASP A 766 -35.25 21.24 -10.69
CA ASP A 766 -35.04 22.53 -10.03
C ASP A 766 -36.30 23.03 -9.30
N GLY A 767 -36.20 24.20 -8.65
CA GLY A 767 -37.30 24.83 -7.92
C GLY A 767 -38.52 25.19 -8.77
N VAL A 768 -38.40 25.18 -10.11
CA VAL A 768 -39.47 25.47 -11.07
C VAL A 768 -39.96 24.17 -11.77
N GLY A 769 -39.42 23.02 -11.39
CA GLY A 769 -39.80 21.70 -11.91
C GLY A 769 -39.12 21.28 -13.21
N LYS A 770 -38.16 22.06 -13.73
CA LYS A 770 -37.38 21.71 -14.93
C LYS A 770 -36.41 20.58 -14.62
N PHE A 771 -36.31 19.61 -15.52
CA PHE A 771 -35.41 18.47 -15.38
C PHE A 771 -33.96 18.88 -15.61
N ILE A 772 -33.09 18.49 -14.68
CA ILE A 772 -31.64 18.64 -14.71
C ILE A 772 -31.05 17.23 -14.81
N PRO A 773 -30.26 16.91 -15.85
CA PRO A 773 -29.62 15.61 -15.95
C PRO A 773 -28.62 15.39 -14.82
N GLY A 774 -28.43 14.14 -14.41
CA GLY A 774 -27.39 13.81 -13.43
C GLY A 774 -26.00 13.96 -14.02
N TRP A 775 -25.00 14.09 -13.15
CA TRP A 775 -23.60 14.11 -13.56
C TRP A 775 -23.16 12.73 -14.07
N LYS A 776 -22.13 12.72 -14.92
CA LYS A 776 -21.49 11.51 -15.46
C LYS A 776 -20.00 11.52 -15.11
N LEU A 777 -19.56 10.52 -14.37
CA LEU A 777 -18.16 10.29 -14.01
C LEU A 777 -17.65 9.06 -14.77
N VAL A 778 -16.52 9.20 -15.46
CA VAL A 778 -15.83 8.08 -16.11
C VAL A 778 -14.44 7.93 -15.52
N TYR A 779 -14.05 6.71 -15.18
CA TYR A 779 -12.72 6.38 -14.67
C TYR A 779 -12.06 5.36 -15.59
N SER A 780 -10.86 5.65 -16.08
CA SER A 780 -10.20 4.83 -17.10
C SER A 780 -9.73 3.47 -16.61
N GLY A 781 -9.36 3.35 -15.33
CA GLY A 781 -8.38 2.35 -14.92
C GLY A 781 -7.04 2.57 -15.64
N ASP A 782 -6.24 1.52 -15.79
CA ASP A 782 -5.04 1.55 -16.64
C ASP A 782 -5.39 1.18 -18.07
N THR A 783 -4.89 1.95 -19.03
CA THR A 783 -5.19 1.71 -20.44
C THR A 783 -4.30 2.48 -21.41
N ARG A 784 -4.06 1.88 -22.58
CA ARG A 784 -3.84 2.64 -23.83
C ARG A 784 -5.11 3.42 -24.22
N PRO A 785 -5.00 4.56 -24.91
CA PRO A 785 -6.14 5.18 -25.56
C PRO A 785 -6.89 4.16 -26.42
N CYS A 786 -8.21 4.07 -26.22
CA CYS A 786 -9.05 3.14 -26.95
C CYS A 786 -10.42 3.75 -27.23
N GLN A 787 -11.04 3.31 -28.33
CA GLN A 787 -12.33 3.85 -28.77
C GLN A 787 -13.44 3.60 -27.75
N ALA A 788 -13.46 2.42 -27.10
CA ALA A 788 -14.45 2.09 -26.09
C ALA A 788 -14.47 3.09 -24.93
N LEU A 789 -13.30 3.56 -24.47
CA LEU A 789 -13.22 4.58 -23.43
C LEU A 789 -13.63 5.97 -23.93
N ILE A 790 -13.31 6.32 -25.18
CA ILE A 790 -13.76 7.58 -25.81
C ILE A 790 -15.29 7.59 -25.87
N ASP A 791 -15.91 6.54 -26.39
CA ASP A 791 -17.36 6.40 -26.53
C ASP A 791 -18.05 6.45 -25.17
N ALA A 792 -17.52 5.71 -24.19
CA ALA A 792 -18.00 5.73 -22.82
C ALA A 792 -17.85 7.11 -22.16
N SER A 793 -16.84 7.90 -22.56
CA SER A 793 -16.57 9.24 -22.03
C SER A 793 -17.37 10.35 -22.70
N CYS A 794 -18.15 10.05 -23.75
CA CYS A 794 -18.95 11.05 -24.46
C CYS A 794 -19.80 11.89 -23.50
N ASP A 795 -19.65 13.21 -23.57
CA ASP A 795 -20.30 14.22 -22.70
C ASP A 795 -20.10 13.98 -21.19
N ALA A 796 -19.00 13.34 -20.77
CA ALA A 796 -18.71 13.13 -19.35
C ALA A 796 -18.56 14.47 -18.61
N THR A 797 -19.14 14.55 -17.41
CA THR A 797 -18.94 15.71 -16.51
C THR A 797 -17.51 15.71 -15.98
N VAL A 798 -17.00 14.54 -15.63
CA VAL A 798 -15.62 14.32 -15.21
C VAL A 798 -15.11 13.03 -15.85
N LEU A 799 -13.95 13.10 -16.49
CA LEU A 799 -13.14 11.95 -16.87
C LEU A 799 -11.90 11.93 -15.96
N ILE A 800 -11.75 10.87 -15.16
CA ILE A 800 -10.51 10.58 -14.46
C ILE A 800 -9.72 9.60 -15.33
N HIS A 801 -8.57 10.05 -15.85
CA HIS A 801 -7.76 9.26 -16.79
C HIS A 801 -6.35 9.04 -16.25
N GLU A 802 -5.82 7.82 -16.45
CA GLU A 802 -4.41 7.53 -16.19
C GLU A 802 -3.50 8.32 -17.15
N ALA A 803 -2.39 8.83 -16.63
CA ALA A 803 -1.37 9.54 -17.40
C ALA A 803 0.01 9.08 -16.93
N THR A 804 0.25 7.78 -17.04
CA THR A 804 1.42 7.13 -16.43
C THR A 804 2.74 7.69 -16.94
N PHE A 805 2.84 7.94 -18.25
CA PHE A 805 4.09 8.36 -18.88
C PHE A 805 4.07 9.83 -19.32
N GLU A 806 5.24 10.46 -19.29
CA GLU A 806 5.47 11.72 -19.99
C GLU A 806 5.47 11.48 -21.51
N ASP A 807 5.18 12.53 -22.28
CA ASP A 807 5.04 12.42 -23.74
C ASP A 807 6.34 12.01 -24.44
N SER A 808 7.50 12.28 -23.82
CA SER A 808 8.83 11.84 -24.29
C SER A 808 9.02 10.33 -24.22
N LEU A 809 8.17 9.60 -23.48
CA LEU A 809 8.26 8.16 -23.22
C LEU A 809 7.13 7.38 -23.90
N GLN A 810 6.64 7.87 -25.04
CA GLN A 810 5.54 7.24 -25.78
C GLN A 810 5.80 5.76 -26.10
N ASP A 811 7.04 5.40 -26.46
CA ASP A 811 7.40 4.00 -26.72
C ASP A 811 7.24 3.12 -25.46
N GLU A 812 7.61 3.63 -24.28
CA GLU A 812 7.41 2.90 -23.02
C GLU A 812 5.92 2.77 -22.69
N ALA A 813 5.14 3.83 -22.92
CA ALA A 813 3.70 3.84 -22.76
C ALA A 813 3.01 2.78 -23.63
N ILE A 814 3.41 2.66 -24.90
CA ILE A 814 2.91 1.63 -25.82
C ILE A 814 3.29 0.23 -25.32
N VAL A 815 4.57 0.01 -24.99
CA VAL A 815 5.07 -1.32 -24.58
C VAL A 815 4.43 -1.80 -23.26
N ARG A 816 4.13 -0.87 -22.35
CA ARG A 816 3.54 -1.18 -21.04
C ARG A 816 2.02 -1.03 -21.01
N ASN A 817 1.40 -0.73 -22.16
CA ASN A 817 -0.03 -0.49 -22.31
C ASN A 817 -0.61 0.57 -21.36
N HIS A 818 0.05 1.72 -21.28
CA HIS A 818 -0.40 2.90 -20.53
C HIS A 818 -0.50 4.13 -21.42
N SER A 819 -1.11 5.20 -20.92
CA SER A 819 -1.22 6.45 -21.66
C SER A 819 -0.09 7.43 -21.33
N THR A 820 0.32 8.20 -22.32
CA THR A 820 1.05 9.45 -22.08
C THR A 820 0.08 10.56 -21.65
N THR A 821 0.61 11.69 -21.19
CA THR A 821 -0.18 12.84 -20.74
C THR A 821 -1.03 13.40 -21.88
N THR A 822 -0.44 13.65 -23.06
CA THR A 822 -1.15 14.18 -24.22
C THR A 822 -2.20 13.19 -24.76
N GLU A 823 -1.91 11.89 -24.72
CA GLU A 823 -2.87 10.86 -25.13
C GLU A 823 -4.11 10.81 -24.23
N ALA A 824 -3.91 10.88 -22.91
CA ALA A 824 -5.01 10.92 -21.94
C ALA A 824 -5.91 12.15 -22.13
N ILE A 825 -5.30 13.31 -22.36
CA ILE A 825 -6.01 14.56 -22.69
C ILE A 825 -6.75 14.43 -24.03
N GLY A 826 -6.13 13.78 -25.02
CA GLY A 826 -6.72 13.52 -26.32
C GLY A 826 -8.01 12.71 -26.22
N VAL A 827 -8.02 11.63 -25.42
CA VAL A 827 -9.21 10.82 -25.14
C VAL A 827 -10.34 11.69 -24.59
N GLY A 828 -10.08 12.49 -23.56
CA GLY A 828 -11.09 13.35 -22.96
C GLY A 828 -11.59 14.47 -23.90
N THR A 829 -10.69 15.02 -24.72
CA THR A 829 -11.03 16.07 -25.69
C THR A 829 -11.91 15.52 -26.81
N MET A 830 -11.57 14.35 -27.37
CA MET A 830 -12.37 13.67 -28.39
C MET A 830 -13.76 13.30 -27.87
N ALA A 831 -13.86 12.93 -26.60
CA ALA A 831 -15.12 12.60 -25.94
C ALA A 831 -15.97 13.83 -25.56
N GLY A 832 -15.43 15.04 -25.68
CA GLY A 832 -16.11 16.25 -25.21
C GLY A 832 -16.31 16.27 -23.69
N ALA A 833 -15.41 15.64 -22.93
CA ALA A 833 -15.46 15.64 -21.48
C ALA A 833 -15.30 17.07 -20.94
N TYR A 834 -16.16 17.45 -19.98
CA TYR A 834 -16.13 18.80 -19.41
C TYR A 834 -14.87 19.05 -18.57
N ARG A 835 -14.47 18.08 -17.74
CA ARG A 835 -13.20 18.11 -17.00
C ARG A 835 -12.46 16.80 -17.14
N ILE A 836 -11.16 16.90 -17.37
CA ILE A 836 -10.22 15.78 -17.44
C ILE A 836 -9.31 15.89 -16.22
N ILE A 837 -9.29 14.87 -15.37
CA ILE A 837 -8.43 14.81 -14.19
C ILE A 837 -7.42 13.69 -14.39
N LEU A 838 -6.16 14.06 -14.48
CA LEU A 838 -5.07 13.14 -14.71
C LEU A 838 -4.59 12.56 -13.37
N THR A 839 -4.34 11.25 -13.34
CA THR A 839 -3.83 10.53 -12.17
C THR A 839 -2.90 9.38 -12.60
N HIS A 840 -2.50 8.54 -11.65
CA HIS A 840 -1.69 7.35 -11.87
C HIS A 840 -0.33 7.64 -12.52
N PHE A 841 0.38 8.65 -12.01
CA PHE A 841 1.64 9.10 -12.58
C PHE A 841 2.79 8.14 -12.25
N SER A 842 3.67 7.90 -13.23
CA SER A 842 4.92 7.19 -12.99
C SER A 842 5.73 7.91 -11.91
N GLN A 843 6.17 7.16 -10.91
CA GLN A 843 6.93 7.69 -9.79
C GLN A 843 8.43 7.87 -10.09
N ARG A 844 8.87 7.49 -11.29
CA ARG A 844 10.23 7.78 -11.75
C ARG A 844 10.50 9.27 -11.89
N TYR A 845 9.43 10.06 -12.06
CA TYR A 845 9.50 11.50 -12.25
C TYR A 845 8.67 12.18 -11.15
N PRO A 846 9.29 12.83 -10.16
CA PRO A 846 8.57 13.55 -9.10
C PRO A 846 7.89 14.84 -9.60
N LYS A 847 7.95 15.11 -10.92
CA LYS A 847 7.49 16.34 -11.57
C LYS A 847 5.96 16.42 -11.61
N ILE A 848 5.43 17.65 -11.60
CA ILE A 848 4.10 17.88 -12.17
C ILE A 848 4.21 17.57 -13.67
N PRO A 849 3.29 16.78 -14.25
CA PRO A 849 3.21 16.61 -15.69
C PRO A 849 3.27 17.95 -16.45
N VAL A 850 4.15 18.03 -17.45
CA VAL A 850 4.24 19.22 -18.29
C VAL A 850 2.98 19.27 -19.17
N LEU A 851 2.11 20.24 -18.88
CA LEU A 851 0.89 20.47 -19.66
C LEU A 851 1.08 21.65 -20.60
N ASP A 852 0.79 21.43 -21.88
CA ASP A 852 0.66 22.49 -22.89
C ASP A 852 -0.52 23.41 -22.54
N VAL A 853 -0.31 24.72 -22.72
CA VAL A 853 -1.26 25.81 -22.46
C VAL A 853 -2.56 25.60 -23.25
N ALA A 854 -2.50 24.99 -24.43
CA ALA A 854 -3.69 24.68 -25.24
C ALA A 854 -4.71 23.80 -24.49
N HIS A 855 -4.23 22.91 -23.63
CA HIS A 855 -5.05 21.90 -22.95
C HIS A 855 -5.35 22.22 -21.48
N THR A 856 -4.85 23.35 -20.95
CA THR A 856 -5.04 23.71 -19.54
C THR A 856 -6.46 24.19 -19.21
N HIS A 857 -7.31 24.45 -20.21
CA HIS A 857 -8.64 25.04 -19.99
C HIS A 857 -9.69 24.06 -19.44
N ASN A 858 -9.49 22.75 -19.58
CA ASN A 858 -10.37 21.70 -19.08
C ASN A 858 -9.64 20.58 -18.31
N THR A 859 -8.31 20.64 -18.20
CA THR A 859 -7.48 19.58 -17.62
C THR A 859 -6.96 19.95 -16.23
N CYS A 860 -6.91 18.96 -15.34
CA CYS A 860 -6.48 19.07 -13.95
C CYS A 860 -5.52 17.92 -13.60
N ILE A 861 -4.67 18.12 -12.60
CA ILE A 861 -3.71 17.12 -12.12
C ILE A 861 -4.08 16.71 -10.71
N ALA A 862 -4.23 15.42 -10.47
CA ALA A 862 -4.50 14.88 -9.15
C ALA A 862 -3.23 14.84 -8.27
N PHE A 863 -3.43 15.08 -6.98
CA PHE A 863 -2.43 14.87 -5.94
C PHE A 863 -3.03 14.02 -4.82
N ASP A 864 -2.20 13.30 -4.10
CA ASP A 864 -2.62 12.60 -2.89
C ASP A 864 -3.34 13.57 -1.94
N LEU A 865 -4.49 13.14 -1.43
CA LEU A 865 -5.40 13.86 -0.54
C LEU A 865 -6.06 15.12 -1.15
N MET A 866 -5.97 15.29 -2.48
CA MET A 866 -6.75 16.31 -3.19
C MET A 866 -8.24 15.96 -3.13
N SER A 867 -9.06 16.94 -2.75
CA SER A 867 -10.51 16.85 -2.57
C SER A 867 -11.21 17.78 -3.55
N ILE A 868 -12.04 17.23 -4.43
CA ILE A 868 -12.71 17.98 -5.49
C ILE A 868 -14.22 17.83 -5.31
N ASN A 869 -14.89 18.90 -4.91
CA ASN A 869 -16.35 18.95 -4.93
C ASN A 869 -16.86 19.23 -6.34
N LEU A 870 -18.02 18.68 -6.71
CA LEU A 870 -18.64 18.98 -8.01
C LEU A 870 -18.90 20.48 -8.22
N ALA A 871 -19.22 21.22 -7.16
CA ALA A 871 -19.43 22.66 -7.21
C ALA A 871 -18.15 23.44 -7.62
N ASP A 872 -16.98 22.82 -7.45
CA ASP A 872 -15.68 23.45 -7.69
C ASP A 872 -15.08 23.13 -9.07
N LEU A 873 -15.70 22.23 -9.85
CA LEU A 873 -15.24 21.87 -11.19
C LEU A 873 -14.99 23.07 -12.11
N PRO A 874 -15.82 24.14 -12.11
CA PRO A 874 -15.54 25.33 -12.92
C PRO A 874 -14.21 26.01 -12.60
N MET A 875 -13.73 25.90 -11.35
CA MET A 875 -12.52 26.59 -10.88
C MET A 875 -11.23 25.81 -11.11
N LEU A 876 -11.29 24.48 -11.23
CA LEU A 876 -10.07 23.65 -11.27
C LEU A 876 -9.04 24.07 -12.34
N PRO A 877 -9.41 24.36 -13.60
CA PRO A 877 -8.44 24.81 -14.61
C PRO A 877 -7.70 26.10 -14.22
N LYS A 878 -8.36 26.98 -13.45
CA LYS A 878 -7.78 28.25 -13.00
C LYS A 878 -6.73 28.07 -11.91
N VAL A 879 -6.78 26.95 -11.17
CA VAL A 879 -5.84 26.67 -10.06
C VAL A 879 -4.49 26.14 -10.57
N LEU A 880 -4.50 25.47 -11.72
CA LEU A 880 -3.33 24.78 -12.27
C LEU A 880 -2.08 25.69 -12.46
N PRO A 881 -2.18 26.94 -12.98
CA PRO A 881 -1.04 27.84 -13.11
C PRO A 881 -0.34 28.12 -11.77
N TYR A 882 -1.10 28.23 -10.69
CA TYR A 882 -0.57 28.48 -9.36
C TYR A 882 0.07 27.23 -8.74
N LEU A 883 -0.51 26.05 -8.99
CA LEU A 883 0.14 24.80 -8.60
C LEU A 883 1.54 24.69 -9.23
N LYS A 884 1.71 25.09 -10.50
CA LYS A 884 3.03 25.10 -11.17
C LYS A 884 4.06 25.98 -10.46
N VAL A 885 3.66 27.09 -9.82
CA VAL A 885 4.56 27.96 -9.05
C VAL A 885 5.24 27.19 -7.92
N MET A 886 4.49 26.33 -7.21
CA MET A 886 4.99 25.57 -6.07
C MET A 886 6.07 24.53 -6.42
N PHE A 887 6.16 24.12 -7.70
CA PHE A 887 7.10 23.10 -8.17
C PHE A 887 8.16 23.66 -9.13
N ARG A 888 8.32 24.99 -9.23
CA ARG A 888 9.25 25.65 -10.16
C ARG A 888 10.71 25.21 -9.96
N ASP A 889 11.18 25.11 -8.71
CA ASP A 889 12.59 24.80 -8.41
C ASP A 889 12.92 23.30 -8.51
N GLN A 890 11.94 22.42 -8.29
CA GLN A 890 12.08 20.98 -8.55
C GLN A 890 12.23 20.67 -10.04
N MET A 891 11.84 21.61 -10.92
CA MET A 891 12.08 21.49 -12.35
C MET A 891 13.51 21.89 -12.75
N GLY A 892 14.27 22.60 -11.89
CA GLY A 892 15.59 23.15 -12.21
C GLY A 892 16.80 22.51 -11.49
N LEU A 893 16.62 21.88 -10.33
CA LEU A 893 17.73 21.35 -9.53
C LEU A 893 18.30 20.00 -10.04
N GLU A 894 17.51 19.18 -10.74
CA GLU A 894 17.93 17.84 -11.18
C GLU A 894 18.55 17.77 -12.59
N GLU A 895 18.53 18.85 -13.40
CA GLU A 895 19.40 18.92 -14.60
C GLU A 895 20.89 18.75 -14.23
N SER A 896 21.24 18.97 -12.96
CA SER A 896 22.59 18.74 -12.43
C SER A 896 22.83 17.34 -11.84
N GLU A 897 21.79 16.61 -11.42
CA GLU A 897 21.91 15.24 -10.87
C GLU A 897 21.77 14.15 -11.96
N GLU A 898 21.02 14.40 -13.05
CA GLU A 898 20.96 13.48 -14.20
C GLU A 898 22.33 13.28 -14.89
N ILE A 899 23.28 14.21 -14.70
CA ILE A 899 24.67 14.07 -15.18
C ILE A 899 25.48 13.07 -14.33
N LEU A 900 25.08 12.80 -13.08
CA LEU A 900 25.81 11.92 -12.16
C LEU A 900 25.34 10.46 -12.20
N ASP A 901 24.04 10.20 -12.42
CA ASP A 901 23.51 8.84 -12.47
C ASP A 901 23.67 8.15 -13.85
N GLY A 902 24.14 8.87 -14.87
CA GLY A 902 24.53 8.30 -16.18
C GLY A 902 25.87 7.56 -16.20
N VAL A 903 26.60 7.47 -15.06
CA VAL A 903 27.98 6.94 -15.00
C VAL A 903 28.18 5.83 -13.95
N LEU A 904 27.13 5.25 -13.33
CA LEU A 904 27.30 4.17 -12.34
C LEU A 904 26.43 2.93 -12.56
#